data_AF-A0A1H1XN26-F1
#
_entry.id   AF-A0A1H1XN26-F1
#
_cell.length_a   1.000
_cell.length_b   1.000
_cell.length_c   1.000
_cell.angle_alpha   90.00
_cell.angle_beta   90.00
_cell.angle_gamma   90.00
#
_symmetry.space_group_name_H-M   'P 1'
#
loop_
_entity.id
_entity.type
_entity.pdbx_description
1 polymer ?
#
loop_
_entity_poly.entity_id
_entity_poly.type
_entity_poly.pdbx_seq_one_letter_code
_entity_poly.pdbx_strand_id
1 'polypeptide(L)'
;MKASKVPYSLRSAALTASYFAALFSLAGCLGSSGSDDDDARTGVFVDSAVAGLDYQRSSGGTGTTNARGEFSYLGGETLGFAIGDLDLGSAAGADMLTPLSIIEGASGATDQRVSNMLVLLQSLDADGNLNNGIQITEAIREEVSLNAGTLQLDQAPADFRTSLAAVVATLESDGAFSDTDPRARSLVSAAAAQAHFSRATSERLVVSTEAGELSGFAADDNTWQFLGIPYAKPPLGDLRWRAPQQPEAWDGVRDAIAWSDQAAQNPGLQRFGEGGMSEDSLYLNVTAPKDAEDLPVMVWFHGGGFTALTSNTVPFNNPAAVVSKGVVQVSVNHRLGPFGYIAHPELSDESGYQGSGNYGQMDLVMALEWVRDNIDAFGGNPDNVTIFGESGGGRKVLSLMASPKAAGLFHKAISQSGTLYPDTRSLAAAEAIGSDLQANLNAASLEEMREKSWLEVVSAAAALAPYTNVDNNYLPTTERAVFEGDNDNDVPFMFVVNTNDTIDPINTVKEVFPWMAPLKEAPTYATLFSHQPAGWKARGVEAYHAAELAYVFNMPESVVTHYLLGLVIDPATNRSLVIGDLNGNGVAGSAGDTADIFASAGFDETDEVVTERMLTIWTNFAKTGNPSISGEIDYPEYDAETQQYVELSDVAEVKSGIAEEFAD
;
A
#
# COMPACT_ATOMS: atom_id res chain seq x y z
N MET A 1 -13.16 -30.14 40.53
CA MET A 1 -11.82 -29.75 41.01
C MET A 1 -11.49 -28.41 40.36
N LYS A 2 -11.05 -27.44 41.16
CA LYS A 2 -10.89 -26.02 40.79
C LYS A 2 -9.85 -25.86 39.66
N ALA A 3 -10.27 -25.28 38.53
CA ALA A 3 -9.37 -24.69 37.54
C ALA A 3 -9.62 -23.18 37.54
N SER A 4 -8.54 -22.41 37.66
CA SER A 4 -8.52 -20.96 37.87
C SER A 4 -8.84 -20.21 36.58
N LYS A 5 -9.78 -19.27 36.67
CA LYS A 5 -9.93 -18.15 35.73
C LYS A 5 -8.75 -17.19 35.90
N VAL A 6 -8.11 -16.79 34.80
CA VAL A 6 -7.19 -15.65 34.74
C VAL A 6 -7.80 -14.63 33.78
N PRO A 7 -7.97 -13.36 34.17
CA PRO A 7 -8.43 -12.30 33.27
C PRO A 7 -7.24 -11.72 32.49
N TYR A 8 -7.48 -11.35 31.23
CA TYR A 8 -6.55 -10.56 30.40
C TYR A 8 -6.21 -9.24 31.12
N SER A 9 -4.92 -9.05 31.44
CA SER A 9 -4.37 -7.78 31.93
C SER A 9 -3.45 -7.19 30.88
N LEU A 10 -3.72 -5.95 30.45
CA LEU A 10 -2.76 -5.07 29.81
C LEU A 10 -1.46 -5.05 30.62
N ARG A 11 -0.37 -5.58 30.05
CA ARG A 11 0.97 -5.48 30.65
C ARG A 11 1.77 -4.43 29.89
N SER A 12 2.08 -3.37 30.63
CA SER A 12 3.13 -2.41 30.32
C SER A 12 4.45 -3.15 30.15
N ALA A 13 5.02 -3.13 28.95
CA ALA A 13 6.36 -3.64 28.69
C ALA A 13 7.38 -2.61 29.18
N ALA A 14 8.09 -2.92 30.28
CA ALA A 14 9.32 -2.24 30.63
C ALA A 14 10.44 -2.84 29.79
N LEU A 15 10.81 -2.18 28.69
CA LEU A 15 11.97 -2.54 27.88
C LEU A 15 13.24 -2.06 28.59
N THR A 16 14.07 -2.99 29.05
CA THR A 16 15.49 -2.74 29.27
C THR A 16 16.19 -2.86 27.93
N ALA A 17 16.57 -1.73 27.34
CA ALA A 17 17.32 -1.64 26.09
C ALA A 17 18.69 -2.32 26.21
N SER A 18 19.00 -3.22 25.30
CA SER A 18 20.37 -3.62 24.98
C SER A 18 20.55 -3.37 23.49
N TYR A 19 21.16 -2.23 23.17
CA TYR A 19 21.52 -1.85 21.80
C TYR A 19 22.68 -2.73 21.32
N PHE A 20 22.48 -3.44 20.22
CA PHE A 20 23.56 -3.91 19.36
C PHE A 20 23.60 -3.00 18.13
N ALA A 21 24.66 -2.20 18.04
CA ALA A 21 24.93 -1.35 16.89
C ALA A 21 25.50 -2.20 15.73
N ALA A 22 24.85 -2.14 14.57
CA ALA A 22 25.48 -2.54 13.31
C ALA A 22 26.49 -1.45 12.93
N LEU A 23 27.78 -1.78 13.00
CA LEU A 23 28.90 -0.90 12.70
C LEU A 23 29.10 -0.76 11.18
N PHE A 24 28.90 0.44 10.64
CA PHE A 24 29.45 0.82 9.35
C PHE A 24 30.98 0.94 9.45
N SER A 25 31.70 0.23 8.59
CA SER A 25 33.15 0.42 8.40
C SER A 25 33.43 0.80 6.95
N LEU A 26 33.45 2.11 6.68
CA LEU A 26 34.02 2.65 5.45
C LEU A 26 35.53 2.79 5.65
N ALA A 27 36.29 1.86 5.07
CA ALA A 27 37.75 1.91 5.05
C ALA A 27 38.24 2.95 4.02
N GLY A 28 38.55 4.16 4.49
CA GLY A 28 39.29 5.17 3.73
C GLY A 28 40.80 4.87 3.69
N CYS A 29 41.39 4.88 2.50
CA CYS A 29 42.83 4.73 2.29
C CYS A 29 43.62 5.97 2.75
N LEU A 30 44.81 5.72 3.30
CA LEU A 30 45.75 6.63 3.96
C LEU A 30 46.36 7.73 3.07
N GLY A 31 46.51 8.93 3.66
CA GLY A 31 47.39 10.01 3.19
C GLY A 31 47.58 11.13 4.23
N SER A 32 48.73 11.11 4.92
CA SER A 32 49.31 12.09 5.88
C SER A 32 49.29 13.56 5.36
N SER A 33 49.25 14.68 6.11
CA SER A 33 49.69 15.06 7.47
C SER A 33 49.16 16.46 7.86
N GLY A 34 48.73 16.65 9.12
CA GLY A 34 49.00 17.84 9.94
C GLY A 34 48.00 19.01 9.99
N SER A 35 47.19 19.06 11.06
CA SER A 35 46.98 20.22 11.97
C SER A 35 45.94 19.84 13.05
N ASP A 36 46.10 20.39 14.26
CA ASP A 36 45.23 20.17 15.42
C ASP A 36 43.77 20.63 15.18
N ASP A 37 42.90 19.74 14.72
CA ASP A 37 41.44 19.83 14.86
C ASP A 37 40.99 18.73 15.84
N ASP A 38 40.79 19.10 17.10
CA ASP A 38 40.35 18.20 18.18
C ASP A 38 38.95 17.62 17.87
N ASP A 39 38.85 16.28 17.79
CA ASP A 39 37.69 15.43 18.08
C ASP A 39 36.29 15.84 17.54
N ALA A 40 36.19 16.49 16.38
CA ALA A 40 34.92 16.73 15.70
C ALA A 40 34.30 15.41 15.19
N ARG A 41 33.12 15.07 15.70
CA ARG A 41 32.29 13.93 15.31
C ARG A 41 31.11 14.40 14.46
N THR A 42 30.50 13.45 13.77
CA THR A 42 29.28 13.66 12.98
C THR A 42 28.17 12.79 13.55
N GLY A 43 27.04 13.42 13.87
CA GLY A 43 25.80 12.72 14.24
C GLY A 43 24.70 13.01 13.23
N VAL A 44 23.60 12.28 13.29
CA VAL A 44 22.43 12.47 12.43
C VAL A 44 21.19 12.76 13.27
N PHE A 45 20.39 13.75 12.84
CA PHE A 45 19.09 14.03 13.43
C PHE A 45 17.99 13.25 12.68
N VAL A 46 17.30 12.36 13.39
CA VAL A 46 16.36 11.36 12.83
C VAL A 46 14.94 11.54 13.35
N ASP A 47 14.04 11.88 12.44
CA ASP A 47 12.68 11.36 12.32
C ASP A 47 12.63 10.58 11.00
N SER A 48 12.60 11.26 9.84
CA SER A 48 13.52 10.90 8.75
C SER A 48 14.80 11.74 8.90
N ALA A 49 15.83 11.55 8.08
CA ALA A 49 16.94 12.49 8.05
C ALA A 49 16.42 13.94 7.87
N VAL A 50 16.60 14.83 8.86
CA VAL A 50 16.03 16.19 8.81
C VAL A 50 17.07 17.19 8.35
N ALA A 51 16.91 17.71 7.13
CA ALA A 51 17.77 18.72 6.54
C ALA A 51 17.30 20.14 6.90
N GLY A 52 18.25 21.03 7.15
CA GLY A 52 17.96 22.45 7.37
C GLY A 52 17.62 22.82 8.81
N LEU A 53 17.81 21.96 9.81
CA LEU A 53 17.69 22.34 11.23
C LEU A 53 18.90 23.16 11.66
N ASP A 54 18.68 24.26 12.36
CA ASP A 54 19.73 25.03 13.00
C ASP A 54 20.22 24.28 14.24
N TYR A 55 21.54 24.22 14.45
CA TYR A 55 22.11 23.70 15.69
C TYR A 55 23.20 24.62 16.26
N GLN A 56 23.25 24.71 17.59
CA GLN A 56 24.24 25.49 18.33
C GLN A 56 24.96 24.62 19.36
N ARG A 57 26.29 24.66 19.30
CA ARG A 57 27.17 23.96 20.25
C ARG A 57 27.39 24.78 21.51
N SER A 58 27.31 24.13 22.68
CA SER A 58 27.64 24.77 23.97
C SER A 58 29.09 25.24 24.06
N SER A 59 30.00 24.63 23.29
CA SER A 59 31.41 25.04 23.18
C SER A 59 31.64 26.26 22.26
N GLY A 60 30.62 26.66 21.50
CA GLY A 60 30.67 27.69 20.49
C GLY A 60 30.61 27.14 19.06
N GLY A 61 29.95 27.90 18.18
CA GLY A 61 29.74 27.53 16.79
C GLY A 61 28.30 27.09 16.51
N THR A 62 27.86 27.42 15.31
CA THR A 62 26.51 27.15 14.81
C THR A 62 26.62 26.50 13.44
N GLY A 63 25.59 25.76 13.04
CA GLY A 63 25.50 25.17 11.71
C GLY A 63 24.07 24.80 11.39
N THR A 64 23.88 24.24 10.19
CA THR A 64 22.62 23.64 9.78
C THR A 64 22.84 22.18 9.42
N THR A 65 21.86 21.32 9.69
CA THR A 65 21.91 19.92 9.26
C THR A 65 21.89 19.85 7.74
N ASN A 66 22.71 18.96 7.16
CA ASN A 66 22.77 18.78 5.71
C ASN A 66 21.62 17.91 5.17
N ALA A 67 21.63 17.58 3.87
CA ALA A 67 20.61 16.75 3.22
C ALA A 67 20.44 15.35 3.84
N ARG A 68 21.44 14.86 4.58
CA ARG A 68 21.40 13.58 5.31
C ARG A 68 21.08 13.75 6.78
N GLY A 69 20.66 14.94 7.20
CA GLY A 69 20.40 15.28 8.60
C GLY A 69 21.66 15.35 9.47
N GLU A 70 22.86 15.39 8.87
CA GLU A 70 24.12 15.32 9.61
C GLU A 70 24.45 16.66 10.27
N PHE A 71 24.93 16.62 11.53
CA PHE A 71 25.46 17.75 12.30
C PHE A 71 26.84 17.39 12.88
N SER A 72 27.65 18.42 13.19
CA SER A 72 28.97 18.22 13.80
C SER A 72 28.97 18.55 15.29
N TYR A 73 29.67 17.75 16.10
CA TYR A 73 29.76 17.95 17.54
C TYR A 73 31.08 17.46 18.15
N LEU A 74 31.42 17.96 19.34
CA LEU A 74 32.55 17.56 20.15
C LEU A 74 32.11 16.66 21.30
N GLY A 75 33.00 15.78 21.75
CA GLY A 75 32.72 14.88 22.86
C GLY A 75 32.31 15.61 24.15
N GLY A 76 31.13 15.29 24.68
CA GLY A 76 30.64 15.80 25.96
C GLY A 76 29.98 17.17 25.94
N GLU A 77 29.73 17.75 24.75
CA GLU A 77 29.00 19.01 24.63
C GLU A 77 27.48 18.82 24.47
N THR A 78 26.73 19.90 24.71
CA THR A 78 25.29 19.98 24.45
C THR A 78 25.04 20.71 23.14
N LEU A 79 24.10 20.21 22.37
CA LEU A 79 23.58 20.82 21.14
C LEU A 79 22.15 21.30 21.39
N GLY A 80 21.88 22.59 21.14
CA GLY A 80 20.53 23.11 20.98
C GLY A 80 20.12 23.05 19.51
N PHE A 81 18.88 22.68 19.23
CA PHE A 81 18.30 22.59 17.88
C PHE A 81 17.15 23.58 17.71
N ALA A 82 17.03 24.17 16.53
CA ALA A 82 16.00 25.15 16.21
C ALA A 82 15.58 25.10 14.73
N ILE A 83 14.45 25.74 14.42
CA ILE A 83 14.08 26.15 13.06
C ILE A 83 13.94 27.67 13.08
N GLY A 84 14.95 28.39 12.61
CA GLY A 84 15.01 29.84 12.76
C GLY A 84 14.96 30.22 14.25
N ASP A 85 14.02 31.08 14.62
CA ASP A 85 13.80 31.52 16.00
C ASP A 85 13.01 30.52 16.87
N LEU A 86 12.50 29.41 16.30
CA LEU A 86 11.77 28.38 17.06
C LEU A 86 12.74 27.38 17.71
N ASP A 87 12.89 27.45 19.03
CA ASP A 87 13.63 26.46 19.82
C ASP A 87 12.91 25.10 19.85
N LEU A 88 13.62 24.04 19.47
CA LEU A 88 13.11 22.67 19.49
C LEU A 88 13.57 21.91 20.74
N GLY A 89 14.64 22.37 21.41
CA GLY A 89 15.22 21.71 22.58
C GLY A 89 16.69 21.37 22.41
N SER A 90 17.22 20.56 23.32
CA SER A 90 18.66 20.27 23.35
C SER A 90 18.98 18.89 23.92
N ALA A 91 20.11 18.33 23.50
CA ALA A 91 20.64 17.07 24.00
C ALA A 91 22.17 17.07 24.05
N ALA A 92 22.75 16.14 24.81
CA ALA A 92 24.17 15.83 24.67
C ALA A 92 24.46 15.28 23.27
N GLY A 93 25.56 15.69 22.65
CA GLY A 93 25.94 15.23 21.31
C GLY A 93 26.09 13.71 21.23
N ALA A 94 25.50 13.11 20.21
CA ALA A 94 25.48 11.67 19.98
C ALA A 94 25.47 11.36 18.48
N ASP A 95 25.82 10.12 18.11
CA ASP A 95 25.83 9.65 16.71
C ASP A 95 24.41 9.73 16.09
N MET A 96 23.37 9.58 16.92
CA MET A 96 21.98 9.76 16.54
C MET A 96 21.25 10.59 17.59
N LEU A 97 20.59 11.65 17.15
CA LEU A 97 19.62 12.41 17.93
C LEU A 97 18.26 12.35 17.23
N THR A 98 17.21 12.47 18.01
CA THR A 98 15.81 12.39 17.57
C THR A 98 14.97 13.47 18.26
N PRO A 99 13.77 13.77 17.75
CA PRO A 99 12.77 14.60 18.44
C PRO A 99 12.54 14.19 19.90
N LEU A 100 12.57 12.89 20.21
CA LEU A 100 12.45 12.39 21.57
C LEU A 100 13.68 12.77 22.42
N SER A 101 14.90 12.60 21.87
CA SER A 101 16.14 12.78 22.64
C SER A 101 16.41 14.23 23.07
N ILE A 102 15.91 15.22 22.31
CA ILE A 102 16.15 16.65 22.56
C ILE A 102 15.11 17.29 23.48
N ILE A 103 14.09 16.52 23.89
CA ILE A 103 13.05 16.97 24.81
C ILE A 103 13.32 16.41 26.20
N GLU A 104 13.75 17.29 27.11
CA GLU A 104 14.07 16.90 28.48
C GLU A 104 12.84 16.27 29.19
N GLY A 105 13.07 15.09 29.79
CA GLY A 105 12.09 14.35 30.56
C GLY A 105 11.03 13.61 29.75
N ALA A 106 11.05 13.67 28.42
CA ALA A 106 10.15 12.87 27.60
C ALA A 106 10.52 11.38 27.65
N SER A 107 9.50 10.52 27.68
CA SER A 107 9.67 9.07 27.80
C SER A 107 9.19 8.28 26.58
N GLY A 108 8.61 8.96 25.58
CA GLY A 108 8.16 8.34 24.34
C GLY A 108 7.51 9.34 23.40
N ALA A 109 7.16 8.87 22.20
CA ALA A 109 6.57 9.67 21.13
C ALA A 109 5.18 10.26 21.48
N THR A 110 4.51 9.70 22.49
CA THR A 110 3.22 10.19 22.99
C THR A 110 3.35 11.35 23.97
N ASP A 111 4.57 11.73 24.39
CA ASP A 111 4.77 13.01 25.10
C ASP A 111 4.27 14.13 24.18
N GLN A 112 3.46 15.03 24.74
CA GLN A 112 2.81 16.10 23.98
C GLN A 112 3.82 16.94 23.17
N ARG A 113 4.98 17.27 23.75
CA ARG A 113 5.99 18.11 23.12
C ARG A 113 6.66 17.38 21.97
N VAL A 114 6.98 16.09 22.17
CA VAL A 114 7.52 15.23 21.13
C VAL A 114 6.50 15.07 20.00
N SER A 115 5.25 14.75 20.33
CA SER A 115 4.19 14.60 19.33
C SER A 115 3.93 15.87 18.53
N ASN A 116 3.96 17.05 19.16
CA ASN A 116 3.83 18.32 18.46
C ASN A 116 5.03 18.57 17.53
N MET A 117 6.25 18.25 17.96
CA MET A 117 7.45 18.35 17.12
C MET A 117 7.42 17.41 15.92
N LEU A 118 6.98 16.15 16.11
CA LEU A 118 6.82 15.20 15.00
C LEU A 118 5.81 15.72 13.96
N VAL A 119 4.66 16.20 14.44
CA VAL A 119 3.65 16.82 13.56
C VAL A 119 4.22 18.04 12.83
N LEU A 120 5.02 18.88 13.51
CA LEU A 120 5.68 20.04 12.92
C LEU A 120 6.61 19.65 11.79
N LEU A 121 7.61 18.80 12.08
CA LEU A 121 8.66 18.43 11.13
C LEU A 121 8.07 17.75 9.90
N GLN A 122 7.19 16.78 10.09
CA GLN A 122 6.61 16.01 8.97
C GLN A 122 5.61 16.84 8.14
N SER A 123 4.91 17.82 8.73
CA SER A 123 3.99 18.68 7.96
C SER A 123 4.72 19.77 7.17
N LEU A 124 5.96 20.08 7.55
CA LEU A 124 6.78 21.13 6.91
C LEU A 124 7.71 20.58 5.82
N ASP A 125 7.78 19.27 5.63
CA ASP A 125 8.65 18.65 4.64
C ASP A 125 8.41 19.18 3.21
N ALA A 126 9.40 19.73 2.53
CA ALA A 126 9.17 20.56 1.34
C ALA A 126 8.42 19.86 0.19
N ASP A 127 8.62 18.56 -0.02
CA ASP A 127 7.99 17.79 -1.09
C ASP A 127 7.00 16.72 -0.60
N GLY A 128 6.80 16.64 0.73
CA GLY A 128 5.90 15.69 1.38
C GLY A 128 6.36 14.23 1.31
N ASN A 129 7.57 13.96 0.82
CA ASN A 129 8.11 12.62 0.62
C ASN A 129 9.09 12.23 1.74
N LEU A 130 8.55 11.80 2.88
CA LEU A 130 9.39 11.42 4.04
C LEU A 130 10.43 10.32 3.77
N ASN A 131 10.35 9.59 2.66
CA ASN A 131 11.32 8.57 2.24
C ASN A 131 12.61 9.14 1.61
N ASN A 132 12.68 10.46 1.32
CA ASN A 132 13.91 11.14 0.88
C ASN A 132 14.46 12.13 1.93
N GLY A 133 14.01 12.01 3.18
CA GLY A 133 14.32 12.92 4.27
C GLY A 133 13.22 13.96 4.49
N ILE A 134 13.37 14.78 5.54
CA ILE A 134 12.53 15.97 5.75
C ILE A 134 13.35 17.19 5.34
N GLN A 135 12.88 17.98 4.37
CA GLN A 135 13.60 19.18 3.94
C GLN A 135 12.96 20.46 4.45
N ILE A 136 13.64 21.12 5.39
CA ILE A 136 13.27 22.45 5.87
C ILE A 136 14.03 23.49 5.02
N THR A 137 13.36 23.99 3.98
CA THR A 137 13.93 25.02 3.10
C THR A 137 14.09 26.36 3.82
N GLU A 138 14.84 27.29 3.22
CA GLU A 138 14.98 28.63 3.79
C GLU A 138 13.63 29.36 3.93
N ALA A 139 12.76 29.25 2.93
CA ALA A 139 11.42 29.84 2.99
C ALA A 139 10.58 29.27 4.14
N ILE A 140 10.65 27.96 4.34
CA ILE A 140 9.99 27.29 5.47
C ILE A 140 10.59 27.77 6.80
N ARG A 141 11.92 27.84 6.90
CA ARG A 141 12.63 28.30 8.10
C ARG A 141 12.25 29.72 8.47
N GLU A 142 12.23 30.65 7.50
CA GLU A 142 11.87 32.05 7.71
C GLU A 142 10.43 32.20 8.23
N GLU A 143 9.46 31.53 7.61
CA GLU A 143 8.05 31.60 8.04
C GLU A 143 7.85 30.98 9.43
N VAL A 144 8.52 29.87 9.74
CA VAL A 144 8.51 29.30 11.10
C VAL A 144 9.12 30.27 12.11
N SER A 145 10.20 30.97 11.75
CA SER A 145 10.83 32.01 12.59
C SER A 145 9.86 33.14 12.93
N LEU A 146 9.11 33.63 11.93
CA LEU A 146 8.11 34.69 12.11
C LEU A 146 6.98 34.26 13.07
N ASN A 147 6.69 32.97 13.15
CA ASN A 147 5.61 32.41 13.93
C ASN A 147 6.07 31.68 15.21
N ALA A 148 7.37 31.70 15.53
CA ALA A 148 7.96 30.97 16.67
C ALA A 148 7.24 31.24 18.00
N GLY A 149 6.78 32.49 18.21
CA GLY A 149 6.03 32.88 19.41
C GLY A 149 4.67 32.19 19.59
N THR A 150 4.10 31.58 18.54
CA THR A 150 2.79 30.89 18.56
C THR A 150 2.88 29.37 18.41
N LEU A 151 4.06 28.85 18.07
CA LEU A 151 4.36 27.42 17.84
C LEU A 151 5.00 26.77 19.08
N GLN A 152 4.49 27.04 20.29
CA GLN A 152 5.08 26.47 21.50
C GLN A 152 4.78 24.97 21.60
N LEU A 153 5.83 24.13 21.68
CA LEU A 153 5.66 22.66 21.69
C LEU A 153 4.92 22.14 22.92
N ASP A 154 4.93 22.87 24.04
CA ASP A 154 4.28 22.49 25.30
C ASP A 154 2.81 22.94 25.40
N GLN A 155 2.28 23.62 24.38
CA GLN A 155 0.87 23.99 24.33
C GLN A 155 -0.03 22.80 23.91
N ALA A 156 -1.32 22.88 24.21
CA ALA A 156 -2.26 21.80 23.93
C ALA A 156 -2.24 21.44 22.43
N PRO A 157 -2.35 20.15 22.05
CA PRO A 157 -2.24 19.72 20.65
C PRO A 157 -3.22 20.43 19.71
N ALA A 158 -4.43 20.74 20.18
CA ALA A 158 -5.41 21.47 19.37
C ALA A 158 -4.93 22.89 19.03
N ASP A 159 -4.42 23.62 20.03
CA ASP A 159 -3.91 24.98 19.85
C ASP A 159 -2.65 24.99 18.98
N PHE A 160 -1.74 24.03 19.19
CA PHE A 160 -0.56 23.81 18.34
C PHE A 160 -0.94 23.59 16.88
N ARG A 161 -1.91 22.70 16.62
CA ARG A 161 -2.38 22.43 15.26
C ARG A 161 -3.03 23.65 14.63
N THR A 162 -3.75 24.47 15.40
CA THR A 162 -4.32 25.72 14.87
C THR A 162 -3.23 26.69 14.45
N SER A 163 -2.18 26.90 15.27
CA SER A 163 -1.04 27.76 14.90
C SER A 163 -0.30 27.22 13.67
N LEU A 164 0.03 25.92 13.67
CA LEU A 164 0.75 25.30 12.57
C LEU A 164 -0.05 25.34 11.25
N ALA A 165 -1.37 25.19 11.31
CA ALA A 165 -2.22 25.28 10.11
C ALA A 165 -2.15 26.67 9.46
N ALA A 166 -2.01 27.74 10.27
CA ALA A 166 -1.84 29.08 9.73
C ALA A 166 -0.50 29.24 9.01
N VAL A 167 0.58 28.71 9.60
CA VAL A 167 1.93 28.70 9.00
C VAL A 167 1.95 27.94 7.68
N VAL A 168 1.41 26.71 7.67
CA VAL A 168 1.33 25.89 6.45
C VAL A 168 0.47 26.57 5.38
N ALA A 169 -0.62 27.25 5.75
CA ALA A 169 -1.43 28.00 4.78
C ALA A 169 -0.67 29.19 4.16
N THR A 170 0.17 29.89 4.93
CA THR A 170 1.06 30.93 4.39
C THR A 170 2.08 30.32 3.43
N LEU A 171 2.78 29.26 3.84
CA LEU A 171 3.78 28.57 3.02
C LEU A 171 3.20 28.05 1.70
N GLU A 172 2.00 27.49 1.74
CA GLU A 172 1.24 27.07 0.57
C GLU A 172 0.96 28.26 -0.37
N SER A 173 0.45 29.37 0.17
CA SER A 173 0.16 30.59 -0.59
C SER A 173 1.40 31.20 -1.24
N ASP A 174 2.57 31.02 -0.62
CA ASP A 174 3.85 31.55 -1.10
C ASP A 174 4.58 30.57 -2.04
N GLY A 175 4.02 29.38 -2.28
CA GLY A 175 4.60 28.36 -3.15
C GLY A 175 5.87 27.73 -2.59
N ALA A 176 5.96 27.60 -1.26
CA ALA A 176 7.13 27.03 -0.58
C ALA A 176 7.22 25.49 -0.67
N PHE A 177 6.12 24.83 -1.03
CA PHE A 177 6.04 23.37 -1.19
C PHE A 177 6.14 22.95 -2.67
N SER A 178 6.71 21.77 -2.89
CA SER A 178 6.89 21.15 -4.21
C SER A 178 6.08 19.87 -4.38
N ASP A 179 4.95 19.76 -3.66
CA ASP A 179 4.04 18.61 -3.72
C ASP A 179 3.54 18.37 -5.15
N THR A 180 3.33 17.11 -5.49
CA THR A 180 2.74 16.72 -6.78
C THR A 180 1.21 16.74 -6.75
N ASP A 181 0.62 16.84 -5.56
CA ASP A 181 -0.82 16.97 -5.37
C ASP A 181 -1.26 18.45 -5.44
N PRO A 182 -2.14 18.86 -6.37
CA PRO A 182 -2.68 20.23 -6.47
C PRO A 182 -3.61 20.64 -5.32
N ARG A 183 -3.94 19.75 -4.38
CA ARG A 183 -4.74 20.12 -3.20
C ARG A 183 -3.87 20.80 -2.16
N ALA A 184 -4.45 21.75 -1.43
CA ALA A 184 -3.77 22.41 -0.33
C ALA A 184 -3.25 21.39 0.70
N ARG A 185 -1.99 21.59 1.12
CA ARG A 185 -1.35 20.70 2.09
C ARG A 185 -2.14 20.58 3.38
N SER A 186 -2.24 19.35 3.86
CA SER A 186 -2.90 19.02 5.12
C SER A 186 -1.87 18.65 6.18
N LEU A 187 -2.11 19.06 7.43
CA LEU A 187 -1.23 18.71 8.54
C LEU A 187 -1.27 17.20 8.81
N VAL A 188 -0.09 16.60 8.99
CA VAL A 188 0.05 15.21 9.42
C VAL A 188 -0.66 15.01 10.76
N SER A 189 -1.40 13.91 10.91
CA SER A 189 -2.06 13.59 12.18
C SER A 189 -1.04 13.15 13.23
N ALA A 190 -1.34 13.35 14.52
CA ALA A 190 -0.44 12.90 15.58
C ALA A 190 -0.18 11.37 15.53
N ALA A 191 -1.21 10.59 15.20
CA ALA A 191 -1.08 9.13 15.07
C ALA A 191 -0.16 8.74 13.90
N ALA A 192 -0.32 9.37 12.73
CA ALA A 192 0.54 9.13 11.57
C ALA A 192 1.99 9.55 11.87
N ALA A 193 2.18 10.69 12.52
CA ALA A 193 3.51 11.19 12.86
C ALA A 193 4.25 10.30 13.85
N GLN A 194 3.55 9.81 14.88
CA GLN A 194 4.09 8.85 15.84
C GLN A 194 4.39 7.49 15.20
N ALA A 195 3.53 7.02 14.29
CA ALA A 195 3.74 5.77 13.56
C ALA A 195 4.98 5.84 12.67
N HIS A 196 5.17 6.95 11.94
CA HIS A 196 6.39 7.20 11.16
C HIS A 196 7.63 7.19 12.03
N PHE A 197 7.62 7.96 13.12
CA PHE A 197 8.73 8.02 14.07
C PHE A 197 9.08 6.66 14.68
N SER A 198 8.07 5.83 14.96
CA SER A 198 8.29 4.47 15.45
C SER A 198 9.02 3.59 14.43
N ARG A 199 8.71 3.73 13.13
CA ARG A 199 9.40 2.97 12.06
C ARG A 199 10.81 3.48 11.85
N ALA A 200 10.98 4.79 11.83
CA ALA A 200 12.26 5.47 11.72
C ALA A 200 13.30 5.05 12.77
N THR A 201 12.85 4.89 14.01
CA THR A 201 13.71 4.56 15.17
C THR A 201 13.78 3.07 15.48
N SER A 202 13.14 2.22 14.68
CA SER A 202 13.23 0.77 14.79
C SER A 202 14.55 0.23 14.20
N GLU A 203 14.79 -1.07 14.36
CA GLU A 203 15.89 -1.75 13.69
C GLU A 203 15.77 -1.59 12.16
N ARG A 204 16.89 -1.32 11.48
CA ARG A 204 16.91 -0.98 10.05
C ARG A 204 17.67 -2.03 9.25
N LEU A 205 17.18 -2.35 8.06
CA LEU A 205 17.85 -3.20 7.09
C LEU A 205 18.09 -2.42 5.80
N VAL A 206 19.33 -2.44 5.29
CA VAL A 206 19.67 -1.88 3.98
C VAL A 206 19.75 -3.00 2.96
N VAL A 207 19.08 -2.82 1.82
CA VAL A 207 19.11 -3.73 0.67
C VAL A 207 19.50 -2.97 -0.59
N SER A 208 20.20 -3.63 -1.50
CA SER A 208 20.61 -3.05 -2.79
C SER A 208 19.63 -3.47 -3.88
N THR A 209 19.09 -2.51 -4.61
CA THR A 209 18.26 -2.72 -5.81
C THR A 209 18.99 -2.18 -7.05
N GLU A 210 18.49 -2.44 -8.26
CA GLU A 210 19.08 -1.87 -9.49
C GLU A 210 19.10 -0.34 -9.50
N ALA A 211 18.11 0.31 -8.88
CA ALA A 211 17.98 1.77 -8.85
C ALA A 211 18.76 2.43 -7.69
N GLY A 212 19.19 1.68 -6.67
CA GLY A 212 19.91 2.22 -5.52
C GLY A 212 19.68 1.44 -4.22
N GLU A 213 20.26 1.92 -3.13
CA GLU A 213 20.09 1.31 -1.81
C GLU A 213 18.79 1.79 -1.14
N LEU A 214 18.06 0.87 -0.51
CA LEU A 214 16.85 1.12 0.26
C LEU A 214 17.06 0.73 1.71
N SER A 215 16.57 1.54 2.65
CA SER A 215 16.53 1.21 4.07
C SER A 215 15.10 0.96 4.55
N GLY A 216 14.76 -0.30 4.80
CA GLY A 216 13.52 -0.71 5.44
C GLY A 216 13.63 -0.72 6.96
N PHE A 217 12.59 -1.22 7.61
CA PHE A 217 12.44 -1.20 9.07
C PHE A 217 11.90 -2.54 9.59
N ALA A 218 12.20 -2.88 10.85
CA ALA A 218 11.61 -4.03 11.52
C ALA A 218 10.17 -3.71 11.92
N ALA A 219 9.21 -4.40 11.32
CA ALA A 219 7.80 -4.28 11.69
C ALA A 219 7.52 -4.98 13.02
N ASP A 220 8.20 -6.10 13.26
CA ASP A 220 8.24 -6.84 14.51
C ASP A 220 9.58 -7.60 14.65
N ASP A 221 9.67 -8.52 15.61
CA ASP A 221 10.87 -9.31 15.87
C ASP A 221 11.26 -10.23 14.70
N ASN A 222 10.31 -10.60 13.83
CA ASN A 222 10.47 -11.62 12.78
C ASN A 222 10.28 -11.10 11.36
N THR A 223 9.88 -9.84 11.17
CA THR A 223 9.49 -9.31 9.85
C THR A 223 10.16 -7.98 9.51
N TRP A 224 10.70 -7.89 8.30
CA TRP A 224 11.13 -6.65 7.64
C TRP A 224 10.01 -6.05 6.78
N GLN A 225 9.96 -4.72 6.74
CA GLN A 225 9.06 -3.98 5.86
C GLN A 225 9.77 -2.84 5.14
N PHE A 226 9.35 -2.63 3.89
CA PHE A 226 9.77 -1.55 3.01
C PHE A 226 8.52 -0.94 2.37
N LEU A 227 8.31 0.35 2.60
CA LEU A 227 7.13 1.08 2.14
C LEU A 227 7.51 2.15 1.11
N GLY A 228 6.68 2.34 0.09
CA GLY A 228 6.82 3.43 -0.87
C GLY A 228 8.07 3.32 -1.76
N ILE A 229 8.36 2.12 -2.26
CA ILE A 229 9.48 1.87 -3.19
C ILE A 229 9.05 2.22 -4.62
N PRO A 230 9.72 3.15 -5.31
CA PRO A 230 9.38 3.50 -6.69
C PRO A 230 9.78 2.36 -7.64
N TYR A 231 8.82 1.85 -8.42
CA TYR A 231 9.10 0.88 -9.49
C TYR A 231 9.03 1.51 -10.89
N ALA A 232 8.59 2.77 -10.99
CA ALA A 232 8.55 3.52 -12.24
C ALA A 232 8.68 5.03 -11.96
N LYS A 233 8.95 5.82 -13.01
CA LYS A 233 8.88 7.28 -12.94
C LYS A 233 7.45 7.75 -12.62
N PRO A 234 7.29 8.84 -11.87
CA PRO A 234 6.00 9.49 -11.70
C PRO A 234 5.36 9.81 -13.07
N PRO A 235 4.12 9.36 -13.35
CA PRO A 235 3.47 9.54 -14.65
C PRO A 235 2.84 10.95 -14.79
N LEU A 236 3.62 11.98 -14.47
CA LEU A 236 3.22 13.38 -14.43
C LEU A 236 3.45 14.09 -15.77
N GLY A 237 2.69 15.17 -16.02
CA GLY A 237 2.88 16.05 -17.18
C GLY A 237 2.88 15.27 -18.51
N ASP A 238 3.99 15.35 -19.25
CA ASP A 238 4.14 14.64 -20.54
C ASP A 238 4.09 13.12 -20.41
N LEU A 239 4.34 12.55 -19.23
CA LEU A 239 4.21 11.11 -18.95
C LEU A 239 2.77 10.70 -18.64
N ARG A 240 1.85 11.66 -18.44
CA ARG A 240 0.42 11.35 -18.31
C ARG A 240 -0.07 10.68 -19.59
N TRP A 241 -0.73 9.53 -19.40
CA TRP A 241 -1.19 8.63 -20.46
C TRP A 241 -0.07 8.16 -21.40
N ARG A 242 1.09 7.80 -20.84
CA ARG A 242 2.14 7.04 -21.53
C ARG A 242 2.44 5.73 -20.80
N ALA A 243 3.07 4.79 -21.51
CA ALA A 243 3.63 3.59 -20.87
C ALA A 243 4.58 3.99 -19.72
N PRO A 244 4.59 3.24 -18.60
CA PRO A 244 5.51 3.52 -17.49
C PRO A 244 6.96 3.46 -17.96
N GLN A 245 7.82 4.22 -17.29
CA GLN A 245 9.26 4.25 -17.57
C GLN A 245 10.03 3.83 -16.31
N GLN A 246 11.19 3.20 -16.51
CA GLN A 246 12.08 2.81 -15.42
C GLN A 246 12.40 3.98 -14.50
N PRO A 247 12.39 3.78 -13.16
CA PRO A 247 12.64 4.86 -12.21
C PRO A 247 14.06 5.41 -12.38
N GLU A 248 14.27 6.67 -11.98
CA GLU A 248 15.62 7.22 -11.94
C GLU A 248 16.39 6.56 -10.79
N ALA A 249 17.65 6.20 -11.05
CA ALA A 249 18.54 5.74 -10.01
C ALA A 249 18.89 6.87 -9.04
N TRP A 250 19.13 6.55 -7.77
CA TRP A 250 19.52 7.51 -6.74
C TRP A 250 20.87 7.15 -6.10
N ASP A 251 21.56 8.19 -5.62
CA ASP A 251 22.79 8.04 -4.84
C ASP A 251 22.49 7.90 -3.34
N GLY A 252 23.26 7.05 -2.66
CA GLY A 252 23.11 6.81 -1.23
C GLY A 252 21.91 5.91 -0.89
N VAL A 253 21.47 5.98 0.36
CA VAL A 253 20.40 5.14 0.90
C VAL A 253 19.12 5.93 0.97
N ARG A 254 18.08 5.47 0.28
CA ARG A 254 16.72 6.00 0.35
C ARG A 254 15.96 5.29 1.46
N ASP A 255 15.20 6.02 2.28
CA ASP A 255 14.34 5.41 3.28
C ASP A 255 13.12 4.75 2.59
N ALA A 256 12.68 3.62 3.12
CA ALA A 256 11.47 2.92 2.69
C ALA A 256 10.58 2.65 3.90
N ILE A 257 10.22 3.72 4.61
CA ILE A 257 9.50 3.66 5.90
C ILE A 257 8.23 4.52 5.90
N ALA A 258 7.96 5.26 4.85
CA ALA A 258 6.73 6.03 4.68
C ALA A 258 5.89 5.46 3.54
N TRP A 259 4.58 5.54 3.69
CA TRP A 259 3.66 5.23 2.61
C TRP A 259 3.83 6.24 1.49
N SER A 260 3.78 5.77 0.24
CA SER A 260 3.62 6.66 -0.91
C SER A 260 2.22 7.27 -0.94
N ASP A 261 1.97 8.15 -1.90
CA ASP A 261 0.61 8.53 -2.25
C ASP A 261 -0.15 7.37 -2.92
N GLN A 262 -1.46 7.39 -2.70
CA GLN A 262 -2.44 6.58 -3.42
C GLN A 262 -2.62 7.13 -4.84
N ALA A 263 -2.98 6.28 -5.80
CA ALA A 263 -3.28 6.73 -7.16
C ALA A 263 -4.49 7.67 -7.21
N ALA A 264 -4.38 8.74 -8.00
CA ALA A 264 -5.43 9.72 -8.26
C ALA A 264 -6.77 9.04 -8.62
N GLN A 265 -7.78 9.30 -7.80
CA GLN A 265 -9.12 8.69 -7.86
C GLN A 265 -10.13 9.60 -7.15
N ASN A 266 -11.34 9.13 -6.86
CA ASN A 266 -12.29 9.91 -6.06
C ASN A 266 -11.66 10.31 -4.69
N PRO A 267 -11.48 11.61 -4.38
CA PRO A 267 -10.84 12.05 -3.14
C PRO A 267 -11.55 11.57 -1.86
N GLY A 268 -12.86 11.29 -1.95
CA GLY A 268 -13.64 10.74 -0.83
C GLY A 268 -13.19 9.35 -0.39
N LEU A 269 -12.37 8.66 -1.19
CA LEU A 269 -11.83 7.34 -0.88
C LEU A 269 -10.46 7.38 -0.18
N GLN A 270 -9.79 8.53 -0.11
CA GLN A 270 -8.46 8.63 0.52
C GLN A 270 -8.44 8.06 1.95
N ARG A 271 -9.55 8.21 2.68
CA ARG A 271 -9.73 7.70 4.05
C ARG A 271 -9.62 6.18 4.22
N PHE A 272 -9.63 5.41 3.13
CA PHE A 272 -9.53 3.95 3.14
C PHE A 272 -8.12 3.43 2.92
N GLY A 273 -7.14 4.32 2.81
CA GLY A 273 -5.73 3.99 2.72
C GLY A 273 -4.86 4.97 3.47
N GLU A 274 -3.57 4.69 3.47
CA GLU A 274 -2.51 5.49 4.03
C GLU A 274 -1.89 6.42 2.97
N GLY A 275 -1.14 7.43 3.41
CA GLY A 275 -0.53 8.43 2.53
C GLY A 275 -1.54 9.43 1.94
N GLY A 276 -1.04 10.29 1.04
CA GLY A 276 -1.85 11.23 0.29
C GLY A 276 -2.48 10.59 -0.95
N MET A 277 -2.82 11.41 -1.95
CA MET A 277 -3.35 10.94 -3.22
C MET A 277 -2.83 11.83 -4.34
N SER A 278 -2.17 11.22 -5.32
CA SER A 278 -1.49 11.92 -6.41
C SER A 278 -1.45 11.04 -7.66
N GLU A 279 -1.11 11.65 -8.80
CA GLU A 279 -0.69 10.89 -9.98
C GLU A 279 0.69 10.25 -9.78
N ASP A 280 1.55 10.85 -8.96
CA ASP A 280 2.79 10.25 -8.49
C ASP A 280 2.49 9.12 -7.50
N SER A 281 2.21 7.93 -8.04
CA SER A 281 1.66 6.81 -7.29
C SER A 281 2.20 5.44 -7.71
N LEU A 282 3.22 5.39 -8.56
CA LEU A 282 3.81 4.14 -9.07
C LEU A 282 4.85 3.57 -8.10
N TYR A 283 4.34 3.15 -6.94
CA TYR A 283 5.11 2.59 -5.85
C TYR A 283 4.60 1.21 -5.44
N LEU A 284 5.48 0.42 -4.84
CA LEU A 284 5.16 -0.86 -4.22
C LEU A 284 5.72 -0.93 -2.81
N ASN A 285 5.23 -1.89 -2.05
CA ASN A 285 5.67 -2.19 -0.69
C ASN A 285 6.11 -3.66 -0.61
N VAL A 286 7.11 -3.97 0.21
CA VAL A 286 7.61 -5.33 0.44
C VAL A 286 7.53 -5.66 1.93
N THR A 287 6.95 -6.81 2.26
CA THR A 287 6.97 -7.40 3.60
C THR A 287 7.61 -8.79 3.52
N ALA A 288 8.63 -9.05 4.33
CA ALA A 288 9.42 -10.29 4.25
C ALA A 288 9.84 -10.78 5.65
N PRO A 289 9.87 -12.10 5.90
CA PRO A 289 10.52 -12.67 7.09
C PRO A 289 11.98 -12.23 7.21
N LYS A 290 12.50 -12.05 8.43
CA LYS A 290 13.90 -11.65 8.65
C LYS A 290 14.91 -12.71 8.21
N ASP A 291 14.50 -13.97 8.18
CA ASP A 291 15.26 -15.13 7.73
C ASP A 291 14.89 -15.56 6.29
N ALA A 292 14.24 -14.68 5.52
CA ALA A 292 13.87 -14.97 4.14
C ALA A 292 15.11 -15.30 3.28
N GLU A 293 15.08 -16.49 2.68
CA GLU A 293 16.07 -16.96 1.72
C GLU A 293 15.32 -17.79 0.67
N ASP A 294 15.37 -17.34 -0.59
CA ASP A 294 14.76 -18.04 -1.74
C ASP A 294 13.27 -18.40 -1.55
N LEU A 295 12.51 -17.53 -0.87
CA LEU A 295 11.10 -17.77 -0.56
C LEU A 295 10.17 -17.48 -1.76
N PRO A 296 9.05 -18.19 -1.93
CA PRO A 296 8.03 -17.81 -2.91
C PRO A 296 7.56 -16.37 -2.69
N VAL A 297 7.24 -15.69 -3.78
CA VAL A 297 6.79 -14.29 -3.77
C VAL A 297 5.30 -14.24 -4.09
N MET A 298 4.52 -13.51 -3.30
CA MET A 298 3.11 -13.24 -3.55
C MET A 298 2.91 -11.75 -3.86
N VAL A 299 2.47 -11.43 -5.07
CA VAL A 299 2.27 -10.05 -5.54
C VAL A 299 0.79 -9.71 -5.58
N TRP A 300 0.38 -8.78 -4.72
CA TRP A 300 -1.01 -8.38 -4.49
C TRP A 300 -1.45 -7.24 -5.41
N PHE A 301 -2.59 -7.43 -6.09
CA PHE A 301 -3.29 -6.41 -6.84
C PHE A 301 -4.65 -6.12 -6.20
N HIS A 302 -4.79 -4.91 -5.64
CA HIS A 302 -6.01 -4.48 -4.97
C HIS A 302 -7.22 -4.39 -5.92
N GLY A 303 -8.42 -4.52 -5.33
CA GLY A 303 -9.72 -4.38 -5.99
C GLY A 303 -10.09 -2.94 -6.38
N GLY A 304 -11.39 -2.65 -6.42
CA GLY A 304 -11.90 -1.31 -6.76
C GLY A 304 -12.19 -1.09 -8.26
N GLY A 305 -12.49 -2.17 -8.99
CA GLY A 305 -13.05 -2.10 -10.35
C GLY A 305 -12.26 -1.22 -11.32
N PHE A 306 -10.92 -1.30 -11.28
CA PHE A 306 -9.98 -0.47 -12.07
C PHE A 306 -9.93 1.02 -11.75
N THR A 307 -10.83 1.54 -10.91
CA THR A 307 -11.07 2.98 -10.76
C THR A 307 -10.72 3.51 -9.36
N ALA A 308 -10.59 2.62 -8.38
CA ALA A 308 -10.57 3.00 -6.97
C ALA A 308 -9.72 2.06 -6.10
N LEU A 309 -9.60 2.43 -4.82
CA LEU A 309 -8.87 1.78 -3.73
C LEU A 309 -7.34 1.85 -3.91
N THR A 310 -6.60 1.18 -3.03
CA THR A 310 -5.14 1.24 -2.96
C THR A 310 -4.57 0.01 -2.26
N SER A 311 -3.29 -0.29 -2.53
CA SER A 311 -2.50 -1.25 -1.75
C SER A 311 -1.84 -0.62 -0.51
N ASN A 312 -1.90 0.71 -0.36
CA ASN A 312 -1.40 1.44 0.81
C ASN A 312 -2.36 1.27 1.98
N THR A 313 -2.45 0.07 2.53
CA THR A 313 -3.28 -0.22 3.69
C THR A 313 -2.50 -1.08 4.68
N VAL A 314 -2.76 -0.89 5.97
CA VAL A 314 -2.22 -1.76 7.01
C VAL A 314 -2.63 -3.24 6.80
N PRO A 315 -3.89 -3.59 6.46
CA PRO A 315 -4.27 -4.97 6.16
C PRO A 315 -3.41 -5.64 5.08
N PHE A 316 -3.19 -4.98 3.94
CA PHE A 316 -2.46 -5.57 2.80
C PHE A 316 -0.93 -5.57 3.00
N ASN A 317 -0.45 -5.18 4.17
CA ASN A 317 0.95 -5.21 4.54
C ASN A 317 1.08 -5.71 5.99
N ASN A 318 0.23 -6.64 6.41
CA ASN A 318 0.22 -7.17 7.78
C ASN A 318 1.31 -8.24 7.98
N PRO A 319 2.29 -8.06 8.90
CA PRO A 319 3.30 -9.06 9.23
C PRO A 319 2.73 -10.41 9.72
N ALA A 320 1.51 -10.41 10.26
CA ALA A 320 0.84 -11.62 10.73
C ALA A 320 0.06 -12.37 9.64
N ALA A 321 0.04 -11.89 8.40
CA ALA A 321 -0.69 -12.50 7.28
C ALA A 321 0.14 -13.62 6.61
N VAL A 322 0.09 -13.73 5.27
CA VAL A 322 0.75 -14.81 4.53
C VAL A 322 2.26 -14.86 4.74
N VAL A 323 2.91 -13.72 5.00
CA VAL A 323 4.36 -13.67 5.28
C VAL A 323 4.75 -14.48 6.52
N SER A 324 3.86 -14.63 7.51
CA SER A 324 4.06 -15.49 8.68
C SER A 324 4.15 -16.99 8.33
N LYS A 325 3.82 -17.35 7.08
CA LYS A 325 3.88 -18.71 6.52
C LYS A 325 5.05 -18.91 5.55
N GLY A 326 6.07 -18.04 5.56
CA GLY A 326 7.29 -18.24 4.78
C GLY A 326 7.08 -17.95 3.30
N VAL A 327 6.59 -16.75 3.00
CA VAL A 327 6.56 -16.14 1.66
C VAL A 327 6.99 -14.67 1.80
N VAL A 328 7.48 -14.07 0.72
CA VAL A 328 7.63 -12.62 0.59
C VAL A 328 6.36 -12.05 -0.02
N GLN A 329 5.83 -10.97 0.52
CA GLN A 329 4.65 -10.30 -0.01
C GLN A 329 5.02 -8.95 -0.61
N VAL A 330 4.51 -8.69 -1.82
CA VAL A 330 4.61 -7.39 -2.50
C VAL A 330 3.21 -6.84 -2.70
N SER A 331 2.97 -5.59 -2.33
CA SER A 331 1.70 -4.90 -2.58
C SER A 331 1.92 -3.69 -3.50
N VAL A 332 1.09 -3.54 -4.54
CA VAL A 332 1.39 -2.62 -5.66
C VAL A 332 0.30 -1.56 -5.81
N ASN A 333 0.70 -0.28 -5.87
CA ASN A 333 -0.12 0.80 -6.42
C ASN A 333 0.15 0.97 -7.92
N HIS A 334 -0.86 1.37 -8.68
CA HIS A 334 -0.79 1.55 -10.14
C HIS A 334 -1.84 2.58 -10.56
N ARG A 335 -1.74 3.11 -11.79
CA ARG A 335 -2.74 4.08 -12.28
C ARG A 335 -4.13 3.45 -12.38
N LEU A 336 -5.13 4.24 -12.00
CA LEU A 336 -6.54 3.86 -11.95
C LEU A 336 -7.40 4.75 -12.86
N GLY A 337 -8.61 4.29 -13.13
CA GLY A 337 -9.69 5.03 -13.79
C GLY A 337 -9.22 5.78 -15.03
N PRO A 338 -9.47 7.10 -15.12
CA PRO A 338 -9.12 7.85 -16.32
C PRO A 338 -7.60 7.97 -16.56
N PHE A 339 -6.75 7.75 -15.55
CA PHE A 339 -5.29 7.81 -15.70
C PHE A 339 -4.71 6.49 -16.19
N GLY A 340 -5.29 5.38 -15.76
CA GLY A 340 -4.84 4.04 -16.13
C GLY A 340 -5.46 3.50 -17.42
N TYR A 341 -6.69 3.92 -17.75
CA TYR A 341 -7.55 3.15 -18.65
C TYR A 341 -8.21 3.94 -19.80
N ILE A 342 -7.73 5.16 -20.10
CA ILE A 342 -8.23 5.96 -21.22
C ILE A 342 -7.41 5.73 -22.49
N ALA A 343 -8.09 5.28 -23.54
CA ALA A 343 -7.60 5.34 -24.91
C ALA A 343 -8.14 6.60 -25.60
N HIS A 344 -7.38 7.17 -26.54
CA HIS A 344 -7.80 8.33 -27.33
C HIS A 344 -7.12 8.26 -28.71
N PRO A 345 -7.75 8.73 -29.82
CA PRO A 345 -7.10 8.68 -31.13
C PRO A 345 -5.72 9.34 -31.17
N GLU A 346 -5.56 10.54 -30.58
CA GLU A 346 -4.25 11.21 -30.49
C GLU A 346 -3.25 10.44 -29.63
N LEU A 347 -3.70 9.71 -28.59
CA LEU A 347 -2.84 8.85 -27.77
C LEU A 347 -2.39 7.62 -28.58
N SER A 348 -3.30 7.02 -29.34
CA SER A 348 -3.00 5.88 -30.22
C SER A 348 -2.03 6.27 -31.35
N ASP A 349 -2.13 7.48 -31.87
CA ASP A 349 -1.22 8.02 -32.88
C ASP A 349 0.20 8.25 -32.33
N GLU A 350 0.34 8.78 -31.11
CA GLU A 350 1.66 9.04 -30.51
C GLU A 350 2.35 7.80 -29.91
N SER A 351 1.62 6.69 -29.71
CA SER A 351 2.13 5.53 -28.98
C SER A 351 3.14 4.68 -29.74
N GLY A 352 3.18 4.82 -31.07
CA GLY A 352 4.05 4.04 -31.96
C GLY A 352 3.57 2.60 -32.22
N TYR A 353 2.49 2.15 -31.57
CA TYR A 353 1.88 0.83 -31.80
C TYR A 353 0.40 0.90 -32.23
N GLN A 354 -0.09 2.10 -32.57
CA GLN A 354 -1.46 2.31 -33.09
C GLN A 354 -2.53 1.82 -32.11
N GLY A 355 -2.38 2.19 -30.85
CA GLY A 355 -3.31 1.90 -29.77
C GLY A 355 -2.92 2.59 -28.47
N SER A 356 -3.82 2.58 -27.50
CA SER A 356 -3.64 3.22 -26.19
C SER A 356 -4.63 2.62 -25.17
N GLY A 357 -4.50 3.00 -23.90
CA GLY A 357 -5.53 2.79 -22.88
C GLY A 357 -5.32 1.67 -21.87
N ASN A 358 -4.23 0.91 -21.91
CA ASN A 358 -3.94 -0.12 -20.90
C ASN A 358 -2.81 0.27 -19.93
N TYR A 359 -2.62 1.57 -19.66
CA TYR A 359 -1.50 2.08 -18.87
C TYR A 359 -1.43 1.48 -17.46
N GLY A 360 -2.57 1.33 -16.79
CA GLY A 360 -2.63 0.72 -15.45
C GLY A 360 -2.23 -0.76 -15.44
N GLN A 361 -2.39 -1.48 -16.55
CA GLN A 361 -1.86 -2.84 -16.68
C GLN A 361 -0.37 -2.86 -17.03
N MET A 362 0.07 -1.92 -17.87
CA MET A 362 1.50 -1.75 -18.15
C MET A 362 2.27 -1.39 -16.88
N ASP A 363 1.65 -0.66 -15.95
CA ASP A 363 2.20 -0.39 -14.61
C ASP A 363 2.40 -1.69 -13.82
N LEU A 364 1.43 -2.62 -13.84
CA LEU A 364 1.58 -3.91 -13.19
C LEU A 364 2.65 -4.79 -13.85
N VAL A 365 2.80 -4.72 -15.18
CA VAL A 365 3.91 -5.37 -15.89
C VAL A 365 5.25 -4.80 -15.41
N MET A 366 5.39 -3.47 -15.34
CA MET A 366 6.61 -2.82 -14.83
C MET A 366 6.89 -3.19 -13.36
N ALA A 367 5.86 -3.29 -12.52
CA ALA A 367 6.02 -3.75 -11.14
C ALA A 367 6.48 -5.22 -11.06
N LEU A 368 6.01 -6.08 -11.95
CA LEU A 368 6.46 -7.47 -12.02
C LEU A 368 7.88 -7.60 -12.60
N GLU A 369 8.27 -6.74 -13.54
CA GLU A 369 9.67 -6.61 -13.98
C GLU A 369 10.57 -6.17 -12.81
N TRP A 370 10.13 -5.19 -12.02
CA TRP A 370 10.83 -4.79 -10.79
C TRP A 370 10.98 -5.97 -9.81
N VAL A 371 9.92 -6.76 -9.61
CA VAL A 371 9.97 -7.97 -8.76
C VAL A 371 11.01 -8.96 -9.28
N ARG A 372 10.99 -9.27 -10.59
CA ARG A 372 11.96 -10.18 -11.22
C ARG A 372 13.40 -9.72 -10.96
N ASP A 373 13.65 -8.42 -11.08
CA ASP A 373 15.01 -7.85 -11.08
C ASP A 373 15.53 -7.55 -9.67
N ASN A 374 14.68 -7.48 -8.64
CA ASN A 374 15.08 -6.95 -7.32
C ASN A 374 14.63 -7.79 -6.11
N ILE A 375 13.69 -8.74 -6.24
CA ILE A 375 13.07 -9.37 -5.05
C ILE A 375 14.01 -10.32 -4.30
N ASP A 376 15.09 -10.77 -4.94
CA ASP A 376 16.14 -11.60 -4.33
C ASP A 376 16.86 -10.87 -3.20
N ALA A 377 17.05 -9.56 -3.32
CA ALA A 377 17.61 -8.70 -2.27
C ALA A 377 16.74 -8.66 -0.99
N PHE A 378 15.47 -9.06 -1.09
CA PHE A 378 14.51 -9.15 0.02
C PHE A 378 14.28 -10.60 0.47
N GLY A 379 15.06 -11.56 -0.06
CA GLY A 379 14.94 -12.99 0.24
C GLY A 379 13.85 -13.72 -0.54
N GLY A 380 13.27 -13.09 -1.57
CA GLY A 380 12.28 -13.70 -2.45
C GLY A 380 12.90 -14.40 -3.65
N ASN A 381 12.19 -15.37 -4.22
CA ASN A 381 12.58 -16.11 -5.40
C ASN A 381 11.87 -15.53 -6.64
N PRO A 382 12.60 -14.86 -7.57
CA PRO A 382 11.99 -14.30 -8.78
C PRO A 382 11.45 -15.35 -9.76
N ASP A 383 11.90 -16.61 -9.65
CA ASP A 383 11.43 -17.76 -10.43
C ASP A 383 10.24 -18.50 -9.76
N ASN A 384 9.71 -17.95 -8.65
CA ASN A 384 8.57 -18.52 -7.93
C ASN A 384 7.58 -17.44 -7.46
N VAL A 385 7.05 -16.71 -8.43
CA VAL A 385 6.13 -15.57 -8.23
C VAL A 385 4.66 -16.01 -8.43
N THR A 386 3.80 -15.67 -7.47
CA THR A 386 2.35 -15.85 -7.53
C THR A 386 1.68 -14.49 -7.56
N ILE A 387 0.94 -14.19 -8.62
CA ILE A 387 0.08 -12.99 -8.65
C ILE A 387 -1.28 -13.31 -8.05
N PHE A 388 -1.83 -12.42 -7.25
CA PHE A 388 -3.17 -12.57 -6.69
C PHE A 388 -3.88 -11.24 -6.53
N GLY A 389 -5.21 -11.25 -6.67
CA GLY A 389 -6.02 -10.05 -6.59
C GLY A 389 -7.50 -10.35 -6.37
N GLU A 390 -8.22 -9.36 -5.85
CA GLU A 390 -9.66 -9.45 -5.56
C GLU A 390 -10.48 -8.49 -6.43
N SER A 391 -11.68 -8.89 -6.86
CA SER A 391 -12.59 -8.04 -7.65
C SER A 391 -11.93 -7.55 -8.95
N GLY A 392 -11.83 -6.23 -9.13
CA GLY A 392 -11.04 -5.61 -10.19
C GLY A 392 -9.58 -6.06 -10.19
N GLY A 393 -9.00 -6.38 -9.04
CA GLY A 393 -7.69 -7.03 -8.89
C GLY A 393 -7.66 -8.45 -9.44
N GLY A 394 -8.72 -9.24 -9.20
CA GLY A 394 -8.89 -10.56 -9.81
C GLY A 394 -8.99 -10.46 -11.34
N ARG A 395 -9.73 -9.47 -11.86
CA ARG A 395 -9.74 -9.18 -13.30
C ARG A 395 -8.37 -8.72 -13.82
N LYS A 396 -7.56 -8.00 -13.02
CA LYS A 396 -6.18 -7.66 -13.40
C LYS A 396 -5.31 -8.92 -13.53
N VAL A 397 -5.44 -9.87 -12.61
CA VAL A 397 -4.78 -11.19 -12.71
C VAL A 397 -5.17 -11.91 -14.00
N LEU A 398 -6.47 -12.03 -14.30
CA LEU A 398 -6.94 -12.68 -15.53
C LEU A 398 -6.44 -11.96 -16.80
N SER A 399 -6.37 -10.63 -16.77
CA SER A 399 -5.84 -9.84 -17.89
C SER A 399 -4.34 -10.05 -18.10
N LEU A 400 -3.55 -10.14 -17.01
CA LEU A 400 -2.11 -10.45 -17.08
C LEU A 400 -1.87 -11.87 -17.59
N MET A 401 -2.72 -12.83 -17.21
CA MET A 401 -2.73 -14.18 -17.81
C MET A 401 -2.95 -14.11 -19.33
N ALA A 402 -3.76 -13.18 -19.83
CA ALA A 402 -4.01 -13.01 -21.26
C ALA A 402 -3.02 -12.09 -22.00
N SER A 403 -1.98 -11.55 -21.35
CA SER A 403 -1.06 -10.61 -21.99
C SER A 403 0.30 -11.22 -22.31
N PRO A 404 0.78 -11.15 -23.57
CA PRO A 404 2.14 -11.57 -23.91
C PRO A 404 3.22 -10.70 -23.24
N LYS A 405 2.88 -9.51 -22.74
CA LYS A 405 3.81 -8.63 -22.03
C LYS A 405 4.14 -9.11 -20.62
N ALA A 406 3.29 -9.97 -20.05
CA ALA A 406 3.50 -10.53 -18.71
C ALA A 406 4.17 -11.92 -18.75
N ALA A 407 4.53 -12.42 -19.93
CA ALA A 407 5.08 -13.75 -20.11
C ALA A 407 6.40 -13.93 -19.33
N GLY A 408 6.44 -14.98 -18.50
CA GLY A 408 7.59 -15.31 -17.66
C GLY A 408 7.78 -14.41 -16.43
N LEU A 409 6.86 -13.47 -16.15
CA LEU A 409 6.96 -12.59 -14.98
C LEU A 409 6.25 -13.16 -13.73
N PHE A 410 5.43 -14.19 -13.92
CA PHE A 410 4.77 -14.91 -12.83
C PHE A 410 4.61 -16.38 -13.18
N HIS A 411 4.40 -17.20 -12.15
CA HIS A 411 4.50 -18.65 -12.21
C HIS A 411 3.23 -19.33 -11.67
N LYS A 412 2.34 -18.58 -11.02
CA LYS A 412 1.03 -19.00 -10.50
C LYS A 412 0.10 -17.81 -10.41
N ALA A 413 -1.21 -18.06 -10.46
CA ALA A 413 -2.21 -16.99 -10.41
C ALA A 413 -3.39 -17.35 -9.49
N ILE A 414 -3.86 -16.38 -8.70
CA ILE A 414 -5.09 -16.49 -7.90
C ILE A 414 -6.03 -15.33 -8.27
N SER A 415 -7.21 -15.64 -8.79
CA SER A 415 -8.25 -14.66 -9.07
C SER A 415 -9.40 -14.79 -8.07
N GLN A 416 -9.47 -13.87 -7.11
CA GLN A 416 -10.54 -13.84 -6.10
C GLN A 416 -11.65 -12.92 -6.56
N SER A 417 -12.87 -13.44 -6.71
CA SER A 417 -14.03 -12.68 -7.18
C SER A 417 -13.75 -11.84 -8.44
N GLY A 418 -12.87 -12.35 -9.31
CA GLY A 418 -12.48 -11.71 -10.56
C GLY A 418 -13.49 -11.98 -11.66
N THR A 419 -13.49 -11.15 -12.71
CA THR A 419 -14.45 -11.28 -13.81
C THR A 419 -13.81 -11.12 -15.19
N LEU A 420 -14.31 -11.88 -16.17
CA LEU A 420 -14.10 -11.63 -17.61
C LEU A 420 -15.41 -11.20 -18.31
N TYR A 421 -16.38 -10.74 -17.52
CA TYR A 421 -17.64 -10.17 -17.99
C TYR A 421 -17.70 -8.65 -17.76
N PRO A 422 -18.09 -7.86 -18.78
CA PRO A 422 -18.01 -8.20 -20.20
C PRO A 422 -16.54 -8.45 -20.64
N ASP A 423 -16.34 -9.14 -21.78
CA ASP A 423 -15.02 -9.37 -22.41
C ASP A 423 -14.32 -8.05 -22.80
N THR A 424 -13.10 -8.13 -23.33
CA THR A 424 -12.26 -6.97 -23.69
C THR A 424 -12.96 -5.99 -24.62
N ARG A 425 -12.80 -4.70 -24.33
CA ARG A 425 -13.31 -3.63 -25.21
C ARG A 425 -12.47 -3.52 -26.48
N SER A 426 -13.09 -3.23 -27.63
CA SER A 426 -12.33 -2.86 -28.84
C SER A 426 -11.64 -1.50 -28.69
N LEU A 427 -10.50 -1.27 -29.34
CA LEU A 427 -9.80 0.03 -29.34
C LEU A 427 -10.75 1.21 -29.65
N ALA A 428 -11.52 1.13 -30.73
CA ALA A 428 -12.41 2.21 -31.17
C ALA A 428 -13.46 2.59 -30.11
N ALA A 429 -13.99 1.61 -29.36
CA ALA A 429 -14.92 1.87 -28.27
C ALA A 429 -14.23 2.47 -27.04
N ALA A 430 -12.96 2.14 -26.80
CA ALA A 430 -12.16 2.77 -25.75
C ALA A 430 -11.78 4.21 -26.13
N GLU A 431 -11.41 4.46 -27.39
CA GLU A 431 -11.10 5.80 -27.92
C GLU A 431 -12.31 6.73 -27.86
N ALA A 432 -13.51 6.21 -28.11
CA ALA A 432 -14.74 6.98 -27.92
C ALA A 432 -14.92 7.50 -26.48
N ILE A 433 -14.54 6.69 -25.48
CA ILE A 433 -14.57 7.11 -24.06
C ILE A 433 -13.53 8.20 -23.79
N GLY A 434 -12.34 8.11 -24.40
CA GLY A 434 -11.35 9.20 -24.32
C GLY A 434 -11.85 10.49 -24.94
N SER A 435 -12.54 10.42 -26.08
CA SER A 435 -13.14 11.59 -26.72
C SER A 435 -14.28 12.18 -25.87
N ASP A 436 -15.06 11.34 -25.19
CA ASP A 436 -16.06 11.80 -24.22
C ASP A 436 -15.40 12.50 -23.02
N LEU A 437 -14.28 11.98 -22.51
CA LEU A 437 -13.50 12.65 -21.47
C LEU A 437 -12.98 14.01 -21.95
N GLN A 438 -12.42 14.09 -23.15
CA GLN A 438 -11.96 15.35 -23.74
C GLN A 438 -13.08 16.39 -23.80
N ALA A 439 -14.28 15.96 -24.24
CA ALA A 439 -15.46 16.81 -24.29
C ALA A 439 -15.90 17.26 -22.89
N ASN A 440 -15.92 16.36 -21.90
CA ASN A 440 -16.28 16.69 -20.52
C ASN A 440 -15.29 17.68 -19.88
N LEU A 441 -14.01 17.59 -20.24
CA LEU A 441 -12.95 18.52 -19.79
C LEU A 441 -13.01 19.88 -20.49
N ASN A 442 -13.81 20.02 -21.55
CA ASN A 442 -13.81 21.17 -22.46
C ASN A 442 -12.39 21.48 -22.98
N ALA A 443 -11.62 20.45 -23.34
CA ALA A 443 -10.27 20.58 -23.87
C ALA A 443 -10.28 20.51 -25.40
N ALA A 444 -9.55 21.40 -26.07
CA ALA A 444 -9.47 21.46 -27.53
C ALA A 444 -8.47 20.45 -28.13
N SER A 445 -7.56 19.90 -27.32
CA SER A 445 -6.50 18.97 -27.74
C SER A 445 -6.08 18.04 -26.60
N LEU A 446 -5.30 17.01 -26.93
CA LEU A 446 -4.65 16.17 -25.92
C LEU A 446 -3.69 16.95 -25.01
N GLU A 447 -3.03 17.98 -25.55
CA GLU A 447 -2.16 18.88 -24.77
C GLU A 447 -2.96 19.60 -23.68
N GLU A 448 -4.10 20.21 -24.02
CA GLU A 448 -4.98 20.86 -23.04
C GLU A 448 -5.58 19.87 -22.03
N MET A 449 -5.79 18.60 -22.42
CA MET A 449 -6.20 17.56 -21.47
C MET A 449 -5.10 17.24 -20.43
N ARG A 450 -3.83 17.23 -20.85
CA ARG A 450 -2.67 17.00 -19.95
C ARG A 450 -2.46 18.15 -18.97
N GLU A 451 -2.88 19.37 -19.30
CA GLU A 451 -2.80 20.53 -18.41
C GLU A 451 -3.85 20.52 -17.28
N LYS A 452 -4.92 19.73 -17.41
CA LYS A 452 -5.97 19.64 -16.38
C LYS A 452 -5.42 19.06 -15.07
N SER A 453 -5.90 19.56 -13.94
CA SER A 453 -5.61 18.93 -12.66
C SER A 453 -6.20 17.52 -12.62
N TRP A 454 -5.60 16.62 -11.85
CA TRP A 454 -6.15 15.27 -11.71
C TRP A 454 -7.57 15.28 -11.14
N LEU A 455 -7.91 16.27 -10.30
CA LEU A 455 -9.27 16.48 -9.77
C LEU A 455 -10.29 16.78 -10.86
N GLU A 456 -9.94 17.64 -11.82
CA GLU A 456 -10.79 17.93 -12.97
C GLU A 456 -11.00 16.68 -13.83
N VAL A 457 -9.94 15.90 -14.05
CA VAL A 457 -10.00 14.64 -14.81
C VAL A 457 -10.90 13.61 -14.11
N VAL A 458 -10.74 13.41 -12.80
CA VAL A 458 -11.60 12.50 -12.00
C VAL A 458 -13.06 12.96 -12.07
N SER A 459 -13.31 14.25 -11.90
CA SER A 459 -14.66 14.82 -11.96
C SER A 459 -15.30 14.62 -13.34
N ALA A 460 -14.56 14.93 -14.41
CA ALA A 460 -15.02 14.76 -15.79
C ALA A 460 -15.21 13.29 -16.20
N ALA A 461 -14.52 12.36 -15.54
CA ALA A 461 -14.61 10.93 -15.77
C ALA A 461 -15.65 10.21 -14.88
N ALA A 462 -16.36 10.91 -14.00
CA ALA A 462 -17.20 10.28 -12.96
C ALA A 462 -18.28 9.31 -13.47
N ALA A 463 -18.75 9.47 -14.71
CA ALA A 463 -19.73 8.60 -15.36
C ALA A 463 -19.12 7.66 -16.42
N LEU A 464 -17.80 7.70 -16.62
CA LEU A 464 -17.09 6.87 -17.57
C LEU A 464 -16.65 5.57 -16.88
N ALA A 465 -16.68 4.46 -17.62
CA ALA A 465 -16.24 3.14 -17.13
C ALA A 465 -15.07 2.62 -17.99
N PRO A 466 -13.87 3.24 -17.88
CA PRO A 466 -12.70 2.76 -18.59
C PRO A 466 -12.16 1.47 -17.93
N TYR A 467 -11.84 0.49 -18.76
CA TYR A 467 -11.18 -0.78 -18.40
C TYR A 467 -10.38 -1.27 -19.62
N THR A 468 -9.73 -2.43 -19.52
CA THR A 468 -8.88 -2.99 -20.56
C THR A 468 -9.50 -3.01 -21.96
N ASN A 469 -8.69 -2.68 -22.97
CA ASN A 469 -9.07 -2.73 -24.38
C ASN A 469 -8.03 -3.49 -25.22
N VAL A 470 -8.44 -3.94 -26.40
CA VAL A 470 -7.51 -4.42 -27.43
C VAL A 470 -6.73 -3.21 -27.93
N ASP A 471 -5.46 -3.07 -27.55
CA ASP A 471 -4.62 -1.89 -27.82
C ASP A 471 -3.46 -2.18 -28.76
N ASN A 472 -3.39 -3.39 -29.33
CA ASN A 472 -2.30 -3.85 -30.21
C ASN A 472 -0.92 -3.94 -29.53
N ASN A 473 -0.81 -3.80 -28.21
CA ASN A 473 0.46 -3.86 -27.48
C ASN A 473 0.39 -4.65 -26.18
N TYR A 474 -0.36 -4.19 -25.18
CA TYR A 474 -0.59 -4.97 -23.96
C TYR A 474 -1.55 -6.13 -24.23
N LEU A 475 -2.66 -5.85 -24.92
CA LEU A 475 -3.61 -6.85 -25.40
C LEU A 475 -3.73 -6.76 -26.93
N PRO A 476 -3.11 -7.69 -27.68
CA PRO A 476 -3.18 -7.68 -29.15
C PRO A 476 -4.55 -8.17 -29.69
N THR A 477 -5.31 -8.90 -28.88
CA THR A 477 -6.67 -9.37 -29.18
C THR A 477 -7.47 -9.45 -27.88
N THR A 478 -8.73 -9.89 -27.93
CA THR A 478 -9.53 -10.04 -26.71
C THR A 478 -8.99 -11.14 -25.81
N GLU A 479 -9.19 -10.99 -24.51
CA GLU A 479 -8.81 -11.94 -23.47
C GLU A 479 -9.42 -13.32 -23.78
N ARG A 480 -10.70 -13.38 -24.16
CA ARG A 480 -11.33 -14.62 -24.64
C ARG A 480 -10.57 -15.27 -25.80
N ALA A 481 -10.20 -14.50 -26.82
CA ALA A 481 -9.49 -15.03 -27.98
C ALA A 481 -8.07 -15.52 -27.65
N VAL A 482 -7.43 -14.94 -26.62
CA VAL A 482 -6.15 -15.42 -26.10
C VAL A 482 -6.31 -16.79 -25.46
N PHE A 483 -7.28 -16.95 -24.54
CA PHE A 483 -7.54 -18.24 -23.87
C PHE A 483 -8.03 -19.32 -24.84
N GLU A 484 -8.98 -19.02 -25.73
CA GLU A 484 -9.45 -19.97 -26.76
C GLU A 484 -8.36 -20.36 -27.77
N GLY A 485 -7.32 -19.52 -27.89
CA GLY A 485 -6.25 -19.67 -28.86
C GLY A 485 -4.97 -20.31 -28.34
N ASP A 486 -4.90 -20.70 -27.06
CA ASP A 486 -3.69 -21.25 -26.41
C ASP A 486 -2.49 -20.28 -26.51
N ASN A 487 -2.74 -18.99 -26.25
CA ASN A 487 -1.71 -17.95 -26.22
C ASN A 487 -1.65 -17.24 -24.85
N ASP A 488 -2.32 -17.77 -23.83
CA ASP A 488 -2.24 -17.25 -22.47
C ASP A 488 -0.95 -17.68 -21.76
N ASN A 489 -0.66 -17.02 -20.65
CA ASN A 489 0.38 -17.44 -19.72
C ASN A 489 -0.16 -18.62 -18.90
N ASP A 490 0.10 -19.83 -19.40
CA ASP A 490 -0.40 -21.05 -18.78
C ASP A 490 0.40 -21.44 -17.52
N VAL A 491 -0.20 -21.15 -16.36
CA VAL A 491 0.37 -21.38 -15.03
C VAL A 491 -0.69 -21.99 -14.12
N PRO A 492 -0.31 -22.69 -13.03
CA PRO A 492 -1.26 -23.14 -12.02
C PRO A 492 -2.17 -21.99 -11.59
N PHE A 493 -3.48 -22.25 -11.59
CA PHE A 493 -4.50 -21.23 -11.41
C PHE A 493 -5.48 -21.62 -10.31
N MET A 494 -5.83 -20.67 -9.45
CA MET A 494 -6.90 -20.83 -8.46
C MET A 494 -7.90 -19.69 -8.60
N PHE A 495 -9.20 -20.00 -8.68
CA PHE A 495 -10.24 -18.99 -8.60
C PHE A 495 -11.05 -19.14 -7.30
N VAL A 496 -11.49 -17.99 -6.78
CA VAL A 496 -12.31 -17.89 -5.57
C VAL A 496 -13.56 -17.09 -5.91
N VAL A 497 -14.69 -17.49 -5.35
CA VAL A 497 -15.96 -16.74 -5.40
C VAL A 497 -16.65 -16.83 -4.05
N ASN A 498 -17.40 -15.80 -3.66
CA ASN A 498 -18.12 -15.79 -2.40
C ASN A 498 -19.60 -16.21 -2.59
N THR A 499 -20.27 -16.72 -1.56
CA THR A 499 -21.66 -17.19 -1.70
C THR A 499 -22.65 -16.09 -2.10
N ASN A 500 -22.40 -14.84 -1.71
CA ASN A 500 -23.18 -13.66 -2.07
C ASN A 500 -22.30 -12.63 -2.77
N ASP A 501 -21.58 -13.08 -3.81
CA ASP A 501 -20.75 -12.25 -4.66
C ASP A 501 -21.59 -11.37 -5.61
N THR A 502 -20.93 -10.46 -6.31
CA THR A 502 -21.55 -9.67 -7.38
C THR A 502 -21.81 -10.53 -8.63
N ILE A 503 -22.71 -10.06 -9.49
CA ILE A 503 -23.19 -10.83 -10.65
C ILE A 503 -22.09 -11.18 -11.66
N ASP A 504 -21.10 -10.30 -11.85
CA ASP A 504 -20.07 -10.48 -12.87
C ASP A 504 -19.05 -11.61 -12.51
N PRO A 505 -18.51 -11.67 -11.27
CA PRO A 505 -17.77 -12.84 -10.78
C PRO A 505 -18.58 -14.13 -10.81
N ILE A 506 -19.85 -14.10 -10.39
CA ILE A 506 -20.74 -15.27 -10.47
C ILE A 506 -20.88 -15.76 -11.91
N ASN A 507 -21.13 -14.87 -12.86
CA ASN A 507 -21.22 -15.22 -14.28
C ASN A 507 -19.89 -15.73 -14.82
N THR A 508 -18.75 -15.22 -14.34
CA THR A 508 -17.43 -15.74 -14.72
C THR A 508 -17.24 -17.18 -14.25
N VAL A 509 -17.65 -17.52 -13.02
CA VAL A 509 -17.61 -18.91 -12.54
C VAL A 509 -18.56 -19.82 -13.34
N LYS A 510 -19.75 -19.34 -13.69
CA LYS A 510 -20.77 -20.14 -14.39
C LYS A 510 -20.47 -20.31 -15.89
N GLU A 511 -19.90 -19.30 -16.51
CA GLU A 511 -19.88 -19.19 -17.97
C GLU A 511 -18.48 -19.02 -18.56
N VAL A 512 -17.44 -18.79 -17.75
CA VAL A 512 -16.04 -18.65 -18.22
C VAL A 512 -15.18 -19.84 -17.82
N PHE A 513 -14.99 -20.05 -16.52
CA PHE A 513 -14.08 -21.10 -16.04
C PHE A 513 -14.40 -22.52 -16.55
N PRO A 514 -15.67 -22.92 -16.79
CA PRO A 514 -15.98 -24.22 -17.37
C PRO A 514 -15.41 -24.45 -18.77
N TRP A 515 -15.31 -23.43 -19.63
CA TRP A 515 -14.68 -23.61 -20.94
C TRP A 515 -13.20 -23.23 -20.94
N MET A 516 -12.76 -22.38 -20.01
CA MET A 516 -11.36 -21.96 -19.89
C MET A 516 -10.48 -23.09 -19.33
N ALA A 517 -10.92 -23.78 -18.27
CA ALA A 517 -10.10 -24.77 -17.58
C ALA A 517 -9.65 -25.95 -18.47
N PRO A 518 -10.51 -26.54 -19.34
CA PRO A 518 -10.08 -27.62 -20.24
C PRO A 518 -9.06 -27.22 -21.32
N LEU A 519 -8.79 -25.93 -21.49
CA LEU A 519 -7.81 -25.41 -22.46
C LEU A 519 -6.41 -25.26 -21.85
N LYS A 520 -6.27 -25.40 -20.53
CA LYS A 520 -5.00 -25.22 -19.80
C LYS A 520 -4.27 -26.55 -19.65
N GLU A 521 -2.94 -26.54 -19.78
CA GLU A 521 -2.09 -27.67 -19.39
C GLU A 521 -1.80 -27.64 -17.89
N ALA A 522 -1.70 -26.44 -17.30
CA ALA A 522 -1.49 -26.26 -15.87
C ALA A 522 -2.79 -26.47 -15.05
N PRO A 523 -2.67 -27.01 -13.81
CA PRO A 523 -3.84 -27.34 -13.01
C PRO A 523 -4.64 -26.09 -12.61
N THR A 524 -5.96 -26.22 -12.64
CA THR A 524 -6.90 -25.21 -12.14
C THR A 524 -7.58 -25.70 -10.87
N TYR A 525 -7.80 -24.83 -9.88
CA TYR A 525 -8.50 -25.14 -8.63
C TYR A 525 -9.63 -24.13 -8.37
N ALA A 526 -10.73 -24.61 -7.81
CA ALA A 526 -11.90 -23.81 -7.50
C ALA A 526 -12.15 -23.72 -6.00
N THR A 527 -12.45 -22.52 -5.52
CA THR A 527 -12.82 -22.26 -4.12
C THR A 527 -14.13 -21.48 -4.06
N LEU A 528 -15.04 -21.91 -3.18
CA LEU A 528 -16.20 -21.14 -2.76
C LEU A 528 -15.97 -20.68 -1.31
N PHE A 529 -15.97 -19.40 -1.03
CA PHE A 529 -15.88 -18.90 0.34
C PHE A 529 -17.29 -18.57 0.87
N SER A 530 -17.65 -19.16 2.01
CA SER A 530 -19.00 -19.07 2.59
C SER A 530 -19.00 -18.69 4.08
N HIS A 531 -17.82 -18.50 4.68
CA HIS A 531 -17.70 -18.18 6.10
C HIS A 531 -18.07 -16.73 6.42
N GLN A 532 -18.64 -16.52 7.62
CA GLN A 532 -18.89 -15.20 8.20
C GLN A 532 -18.70 -15.23 9.71
N PRO A 533 -18.23 -14.12 10.32
CA PRO A 533 -18.12 -13.98 11.77
C PRO A 533 -19.47 -14.28 12.47
N ALA A 534 -19.43 -14.90 13.64
CA ALA A 534 -20.60 -15.52 14.27
C ALA A 534 -21.77 -14.55 14.49
N GLY A 535 -21.48 -13.28 14.80
CA GLY A 535 -22.49 -12.24 14.99
C GLY A 535 -23.24 -11.90 13.70
N TRP A 536 -22.55 -11.77 12.57
CA TRP A 536 -23.17 -11.51 11.27
C TRP A 536 -23.82 -12.77 10.67
N LYS A 537 -23.20 -13.93 10.85
CA LYS A 537 -23.79 -15.23 10.50
C LYS A 537 -25.12 -15.46 11.21
N ALA A 538 -25.23 -15.12 12.50
CA ALA A 538 -26.47 -15.22 13.26
C ALA A 538 -27.59 -14.29 12.75
N ARG A 539 -27.24 -13.27 11.96
CA ARG A 539 -28.18 -12.36 11.29
C ARG A 539 -28.50 -12.80 9.86
N GLY A 540 -27.97 -13.94 9.41
CA GLY A 540 -28.16 -14.47 8.06
C GLY A 540 -27.31 -13.76 7.00
N VAL A 541 -26.32 -12.96 7.39
CA VAL A 541 -25.37 -12.38 6.43
C VAL A 541 -24.60 -13.53 5.79
N GLU A 542 -24.63 -13.59 4.47
CA GLU A 542 -23.84 -14.52 3.65
C GLU A 542 -22.48 -13.91 3.30
N ALA A 543 -21.51 -14.71 2.88
CA ALA A 543 -20.19 -14.23 2.46
C ALA A 543 -20.34 -13.24 1.28
N TYR A 544 -20.20 -11.95 1.56
CA TYR A 544 -20.35 -10.86 0.60
C TYR A 544 -19.08 -10.70 -0.25
N HIS A 545 -19.14 -9.92 -1.33
CA HIS A 545 -17.98 -9.58 -2.16
C HIS A 545 -16.78 -9.04 -1.33
N ALA A 546 -15.59 -9.64 -1.46
CA ALA A 546 -14.37 -9.36 -0.67
C ALA A 546 -14.37 -9.83 0.81
N ALA A 547 -15.38 -10.61 1.26
CA ALA A 547 -15.44 -11.09 2.65
C ALA A 547 -14.22 -11.93 3.07
N GLU A 548 -13.63 -12.67 2.13
CA GLU A 548 -12.49 -13.55 2.33
C GLU A 548 -11.20 -12.79 2.67
N LEU A 549 -11.11 -11.50 2.31
CA LEU A 549 -9.90 -10.68 2.53
C LEU A 549 -9.58 -10.48 4.00
N ALA A 550 -10.58 -10.47 4.89
CA ALA A 550 -10.36 -10.36 6.33
C ALA A 550 -9.49 -11.52 6.88
N TYR A 551 -9.53 -12.67 6.21
CA TYR A 551 -8.84 -13.89 6.60
C TYR A 551 -7.54 -14.09 5.83
N VAL A 552 -7.51 -13.83 4.51
CA VAL A 552 -6.26 -13.90 3.70
C VAL A 552 -5.19 -12.93 4.22
N PHE A 553 -5.61 -11.78 4.74
CA PHE A 553 -4.72 -10.76 5.30
C PHE A 553 -4.65 -10.75 6.83
N ASN A 554 -5.27 -11.74 7.49
CA ASN A 554 -5.31 -11.86 8.96
C ASN A 554 -5.61 -10.53 9.67
N MET A 555 -6.63 -9.82 9.18
CA MET A 555 -6.99 -8.48 9.63
C MET A 555 -8.50 -8.39 9.79
N PRO A 556 -9.07 -8.97 10.87
CA PRO A 556 -10.52 -9.01 11.07
C PRO A 556 -11.15 -7.61 11.11
N GLU A 557 -10.42 -6.57 11.53
CA GLU A 557 -10.88 -5.18 11.54
C GLU A 557 -11.20 -4.64 10.14
N SER A 558 -10.67 -5.24 9.07
CA SER A 558 -10.96 -4.85 7.69
C SER A 558 -12.45 -4.93 7.33
N VAL A 559 -13.24 -5.74 8.05
CA VAL A 559 -14.69 -5.79 7.85
C VAL A 559 -15.38 -4.46 8.15
N VAL A 560 -14.76 -3.60 8.95
CA VAL A 560 -15.25 -2.22 9.18
C VAL A 560 -15.22 -1.44 7.87
N THR A 561 -14.12 -1.52 7.11
CA THR A 561 -14.02 -0.90 5.80
C THR A 561 -15.05 -1.47 4.84
N HIS A 562 -15.22 -2.79 4.79
CA HIS A 562 -16.22 -3.43 3.92
C HIS A 562 -17.65 -2.98 4.25
N TYR A 563 -17.97 -2.86 5.54
CA TYR A 563 -19.24 -2.33 6.01
C TYR A 563 -19.44 -0.86 5.58
N LEU A 564 -18.43 -0.01 5.76
CA LEU A 564 -18.48 1.41 5.38
C LEU A 564 -18.53 1.63 3.86
N LEU A 565 -18.05 0.66 3.08
CA LEU A 565 -18.22 0.59 1.62
C LEU A 565 -19.60 0.08 1.20
N GLY A 566 -20.43 -0.37 2.16
CA GLY A 566 -21.80 -0.83 1.92
C GLY A 566 -21.90 -2.27 1.41
N LEU A 567 -20.83 -3.06 1.53
CA LEU A 567 -20.76 -4.44 1.02
C LEU A 567 -21.53 -5.45 1.91
N VAL A 568 -21.72 -5.12 3.18
CA VAL A 568 -22.38 -6.00 4.15
C VAL A 568 -23.89 -5.79 4.08
N ILE A 569 -24.61 -6.77 3.51
CA ILE A 569 -26.04 -6.68 3.22
C ILE A 569 -26.87 -7.45 4.25
N ASP A 570 -27.98 -6.84 4.67
CA ASP A 570 -29.04 -7.50 5.43
C ASP A 570 -29.90 -8.35 4.48
N PRO A 571 -29.92 -9.68 4.63
CA PRO A 571 -30.65 -10.58 3.74
C PRO A 571 -32.17 -10.34 3.75
N ALA A 572 -32.72 -9.82 4.86
CA ALA A 572 -34.17 -9.61 4.98
C ALA A 572 -34.66 -8.37 4.22
N THR A 573 -33.76 -7.39 3.98
CA THR A 573 -34.14 -6.12 3.35
C THR A 573 -33.43 -5.84 2.03
N ASN A 574 -32.39 -6.62 1.71
CA ASN A 574 -31.48 -6.40 0.59
C ASN A 574 -30.90 -4.97 0.57
N ARG A 575 -30.52 -4.47 1.76
CA ARG A 575 -29.90 -3.17 1.99
C ARG A 575 -28.73 -3.33 2.96
N SER A 576 -27.89 -2.32 3.08
CA SER A 576 -26.78 -2.32 4.04
C SER A 576 -27.27 -2.68 5.45
N LEU A 577 -26.51 -3.56 6.11
CA LEU A 577 -26.81 -4.07 7.43
C LEU A 577 -26.91 -2.93 8.44
N VAL A 578 -28.01 -2.85 9.19
CA VAL A 578 -28.17 -1.81 10.23
C VAL A 578 -27.56 -2.30 11.54
N ILE A 579 -26.64 -1.53 12.11
CA ILE A 579 -26.00 -1.76 13.41
C ILE A 579 -26.37 -0.59 14.33
N GLY A 580 -26.87 -0.94 15.53
CA GLY A 580 -27.26 0.02 16.57
C GLY A 580 -26.06 0.60 17.32
N ASP A 581 -26.35 1.42 18.34
CA ASP A 581 -25.35 1.92 19.30
C ASP A 581 -25.08 0.83 20.35
N LEU A 582 -24.01 0.06 20.18
CA LEU A 582 -23.67 -1.10 21.02
C LEU A 582 -22.84 -0.69 22.24
N ASN A 583 -22.04 0.38 22.13
CA ASN A 583 -21.16 0.85 23.20
C ASN A 583 -21.75 2.01 24.03
N GLY A 584 -22.87 2.58 23.63
CA GLY A 584 -23.61 3.62 24.35
C GLY A 584 -23.04 5.02 24.21
N ASN A 585 -22.22 5.30 23.19
CA ASN A 585 -21.61 6.62 22.95
C ASN A 585 -22.54 7.59 22.19
N GLY A 586 -23.73 7.16 21.79
CA GLY A 586 -24.71 7.94 21.03
C GLY A 586 -24.50 7.93 19.51
N VAL A 587 -23.53 7.18 18.99
CA VAL A 587 -23.23 7.00 17.57
C VAL A 587 -23.39 5.51 17.24
N ALA A 588 -24.40 5.17 16.44
CA ALA A 588 -24.58 3.79 16.02
C ALA A 588 -23.54 3.37 14.98
N GLY A 589 -23.30 2.06 14.84
CA GLY A 589 -22.47 1.54 13.73
C GLY A 589 -22.96 1.98 12.34
N SER A 590 -24.29 2.10 12.16
CA SER A 590 -24.89 2.62 10.92
C SER A 590 -24.58 4.10 10.65
N ALA A 591 -24.09 4.84 11.65
CA ALA A 591 -23.63 6.21 11.56
C ALA A 591 -22.09 6.30 11.48
N GLY A 592 -21.40 5.17 11.29
CA GLY A 592 -19.95 5.11 11.11
C GLY A 592 -19.14 4.83 12.38
N ASP A 593 -19.76 4.35 13.46
CA ASP A 593 -18.99 3.91 14.63
C ASP A 593 -18.27 2.59 14.36
N THR A 594 -16.97 2.69 14.11
CA THR A 594 -16.06 1.55 13.85
C THR A 594 -16.04 0.50 14.96
N ALA A 595 -16.17 0.91 16.24
CA ALA A 595 -16.12 -0.02 17.37
C ALA A 595 -17.40 -0.85 17.43
N ASP A 596 -18.55 -0.24 17.19
CA ASP A 596 -19.83 -0.95 17.09
C ASP A 596 -19.88 -1.86 15.87
N ILE A 597 -19.35 -1.41 14.74
CA ILE A 597 -19.29 -2.23 13.52
C ILE A 597 -18.50 -3.51 13.80
N PHE A 598 -17.27 -3.37 14.32
CA PHE A 598 -16.40 -4.50 14.62
C PHE A 598 -17.00 -5.42 15.68
N ALA A 599 -17.54 -4.86 16.78
CA ALA A 599 -18.18 -5.65 17.82
C ALA A 599 -19.40 -6.44 17.30
N SER A 600 -20.15 -5.88 16.35
CA SER A 600 -21.33 -6.54 15.77
C SER A 600 -20.98 -7.74 14.88
N ALA A 601 -19.79 -7.76 14.27
CA ALA A 601 -19.32 -8.89 13.46
C ALA A 601 -19.27 -10.15 14.31
N GLY A 602 -18.81 -10.02 15.56
CA GLY A 602 -18.80 -11.12 16.51
C GLY A 602 -17.78 -12.19 16.13
N PHE A 603 -16.55 -11.76 15.84
CA PHE A 603 -15.41 -12.67 15.65
C PHE A 603 -15.19 -13.54 16.89
N ASP A 604 -14.92 -14.83 16.68
CA ASP A 604 -14.62 -15.81 17.72
C ASP A 604 -13.47 -16.76 17.32
N GLU A 605 -13.21 -17.79 18.13
CA GLU A 605 -12.12 -18.76 17.91
C GLU A 605 -12.25 -19.51 16.58
N THR A 606 -13.45 -19.59 15.99
CA THR A 606 -13.67 -20.19 14.66
C THR A 606 -12.99 -19.37 13.58
N ASP A 607 -13.03 -18.05 13.69
CA ASP A 607 -12.42 -17.14 12.71
C ASP A 607 -10.88 -17.25 12.72
N GLU A 608 -10.28 -17.51 13.89
CA GLU A 608 -8.85 -17.79 14.00
C GLU A 608 -8.48 -19.07 13.23
N VAL A 609 -9.30 -20.13 13.33
CA VAL A 609 -9.11 -21.38 12.60
C VAL A 609 -9.28 -21.19 11.09
N VAL A 610 -10.30 -20.44 10.67
CA VAL A 610 -10.52 -20.13 9.25
C VAL A 610 -9.38 -19.29 8.69
N THR A 611 -8.90 -18.29 9.43
CA THR A 611 -7.74 -17.47 9.07
C THR A 611 -6.51 -18.34 8.87
N GLU A 612 -6.15 -19.15 9.85
CA GLU A 612 -4.98 -20.05 9.79
C GLU A 612 -5.05 -20.99 8.57
N ARG A 613 -6.25 -21.52 8.28
CA ARG A 613 -6.50 -22.36 7.11
C ARG A 613 -6.29 -21.59 5.81
N MET A 614 -6.85 -20.39 5.68
CA MET A 614 -6.72 -19.57 4.48
C MET A 614 -5.27 -19.16 4.23
N LEU A 615 -4.55 -18.71 5.26
CA LEU A 615 -3.11 -18.42 5.15
C LEU A 615 -2.33 -19.63 4.64
N THR A 616 -2.66 -20.82 5.15
CA THR A 616 -2.01 -22.08 4.74
C THR A 616 -2.34 -22.46 3.30
N ILE A 617 -3.60 -22.38 2.88
CA ILE A 617 -4.03 -22.68 1.49
C ILE A 617 -3.33 -21.77 0.49
N TRP A 618 -3.34 -20.44 0.73
CA TRP A 618 -2.75 -19.47 -0.18
C TRP A 618 -1.23 -19.64 -0.27
N THR A 619 -0.55 -19.87 0.85
CA THR A 619 0.90 -20.06 0.84
C THR A 619 1.34 -21.43 0.34
N ASN A 620 0.55 -22.49 0.54
CA ASN A 620 0.81 -23.80 -0.10
C ASN A 620 0.70 -23.70 -1.62
N PHE A 621 -0.33 -23.00 -2.11
CA PHE A 621 -0.45 -22.71 -3.53
C PHE A 621 0.75 -21.92 -4.02
N ALA A 622 1.15 -20.83 -3.35
CA ALA A 622 2.32 -20.06 -3.75
C ALA A 622 3.61 -20.90 -3.81
N LYS A 623 3.83 -21.76 -2.80
CA LYS A 623 5.00 -22.66 -2.72
C LYS A 623 5.02 -23.72 -3.81
N THR A 624 3.89 -24.35 -4.11
CA THR A 624 3.86 -25.64 -4.82
C THR A 624 2.97 -25.69 -6.06
N GLY A 625 2.05 -24.73 -6.22
CA GLY A 625 1.01 -24.77 -7.24
C GLY A 625 -0.18 -25.66 -6.85
N ASN A 626 -0.20 -26.21 -5.62
CA ASN A 626 -1.30 -27.00 -5.09
C ASN A 626 -1.78 -26.39 -3.74
N PRO A 627 -3.06 -26.03 -3.62
CA PRO A 627 -3.61 -25.40 -2.40
C PRO A 627 -3.89 -26.36 -1.23
N SER A 628 -3.73 -27.67 -1.43
CA SER A 628 -4.09 -28.70 -0.45
C SER A 628 -3.36 -28.58 0.89
N ILE A 629 -4.03 -28.99 1.96
CA ILE A 629 -3.43 -29.15 3.30
C ILE A 629 -3.39 -30.65 3.62
N SER A 630 -2.18 -31.20 3.70
CA SER A 630 -1.95 -32.63 3.97
C SER A 630 -2.67 -33.10 5.24
N GLY A 631 -3.61 -34.02 5.08
CA GLY A 631 -4.38 -34.62 6.19
C GLY A 631 -5.61 -33.82 6.63
N GLU A 632 -5.89 -32.68 5.99
CA GLU A 632 -7.06 -31.86 6.27
C GLU A 632 -7.96 -31.71 5.04
N ILE A 633 -7.44 -31.16 3.93
CA ILE A 633 -8.21 -30.93 2.69
C ILE A 633 -7.35 -31.20 1.46
N ASP A 634 -7.87 -32.02 0.54
CA ASP A 634 -7.26 -32.33 -0.76
C ASP A 634 -8.06 -31.61 -1.84
N TYR A 635 -7.42 -30.64 -2.51
CA TYR A 635 -8.05 -29.84 -3.54
C TYR A 635 -8.12 -30.64 -4.86
N PRO A 636 -9.32 -30.94 -5.37
CA PRO A 636 -9.44 -31.54 -6.68
C PRO A 636 -9.06 -30.53 -7.75
N GLU A 637 -8.41 -31.00 -8.80
CA GLU A 637 -8.29 -30.23 -10.04
C GLU A 637 -9.69 -30.00 -10.61
N TYR A 638 -9.96 -28.75 -11.00
CA TYR A 638 -11.24 -28.33 -11.51
C TYR A 638 -11.49 -28.96 -12.88
N ASP A 639 -12.57 -29.73 -12.97
CA ASP A 639 -13.07 -30.32 -14.21
C ASP A 639 -14.41 -29.69 -14.59
N ALA A 640 -14.62 -29.42 -15.87
CA ALA A 640 -15.79 -28.70 -16.35
C ALA A 640 -17.11 -29.49 -16.22
N GLU A 641 -17.04 -30.83 -16.22
CA GLU A 641 -18.21 -31.70 -16.10
C GLU A 641 -18.68 -31.81 -14.64
N THR A 642 -17.74 -32.01 -13.72
CA THR A 642 -18.01 -32.22 -12.30
C THR A 642 -18.03 -30.92 -11.48
N GLN A 643 -17.32 -29.90 -11.96
CA GLN A 643 -17.16 -28.59 -11.33
C GLN A 643 -16.80 -28.71 -9.84
N GLN A 644 -15.85 -29.59 -9.53
CA GLN A 644 -15.41 -29.82 -8.16
C GLN A 644 -14.71 -28.59 -7.59
N TYR A 645 -14.96 -28.30 -6.32
CA TYR A 645 -14.41 -27.15 -5.62
C TYR A 645 -14.23 -27.46 -4.13
N VAL A 646 -13.45 -26.65 -3.44
CA VAL A 646 -13.40 -26.63 -1.98
C VAL A 646 -14.27 -25.48 -1.48
N GLU A 647 -15.23 -25.78 -0.63
CA GLU A 647 -15.94 -24.76 0.14
C GLU A 647 -15.16 -24.43 1.41
N LEU A 648 -14.85 -23.15 1.62
CA LEU A 648 -14.26 -22.62 2.84
C LEU A 648 -15.35 -21.92 3.67
N SER A 649 -15.87 -22.69 4.63
CA SER A 649 -16.78 -22.26 5.69
C SER A 649 -16.04 -22.29 7.05
N ASP A 650 -16.74 -22.49 8.17
CA ASP A 650 -16.14 -22.88 9.46
C ASP A 650 -15.20 -24.11 9.29
N VAL A 651 -15.55 -25.00 8.36
CA VAL A 651 -14.76 -26.16 7.91
C VAL A 651 -14.46 -26.07 6.41
N ALA A 652 -13.46 -26.83 5.95
CA ALA A 652 -13.19 -27.02 4.52
C ALA A 652 -13.72 -28.37 4.03
N GLU A 653 -14.46 -28.36 2.93
CA GLU A 653 -15.07 -29.55 2.35
C GLU A 653 -14.97 -29.55 0.82
N VAL A 654 -14.71 -30.73 0.22
CA VAL A 654 -14.78 -30.90 -1.23
C VAL A 654 -16.24 -31.10 -1.65
N LYS A 655 -16.69 -30.30 -2.62
CA LYS A 655 -18.03 -30.35 -3.20
C LYS A 655 -17.95 -30.39 -4.73
N SER A 656 -19.10 -30.41 -5.41
CA SER A 656 -19.24 -30.51 -6.87
C SER A 656 -20.40 -29.64 -7.33
N GLY A 657 -20.36 -29.19 -8.59
CA GLY A 657 -21.42 -28.33 -9.13
C GLY A 657 -21.36 -26.88 -8.62
N ILE A 658 -20.18 -26.24 -8.57
CA ILE A 658 -20.07 -24.86 -8.06
C ILE A 658 -21.02 -23.87 -8.73
N ALA A 659 -21.36 -24.06 -10.02
CA ALA A 659 -22.33 -23.19 -10.71
C ALA A 659 -23.76 -23.33 -10.18
N GLU A 660 -24.11 -24.47 -9.57
CA GLU A 660 -25.44 -24.75 -9.02
C GLU A 660 -25.70 -24.00 -7.70
N GLU A 661 -24.64 -23.57 -7.00
CA GLU A 661 -24.72 -22.73 -5.79
C GLU A 661 -25.29 -21.33 -6.09
N PHE A 662 -25.26 -20.93 -7.37
CA PHE A 662 -25.73 -19.62 -7.85
C PHE A 662 -26.90 -19.73 -8.84
N ALA A 663 -27.72 -20.78 -8.71
CA ALA A 663 -28.94 -20.94 -9.51
C ALA A 663 -30.06 -20.00 -9.01
N ASP A 664 -30.81 -19.42 -9.96
CA ASP A 664 -31.85 -18.40 -9.74
C ASP A 664 -33.06 -18.85 -8.89
#